data_AF-A0A3M8STA6-F1
#
_entry.id   AF-A0A3M8STA6-F1
#
_cell.length_a   1.000
_cell.length_b   1.000
_cell.length_c   1.000
_cell.angle_alpha   90.00
_cell.angle_beta   90.00
_cell.angle_gamma   90.00
#
_symmetry.space_group_name_H-M   'P 1'
#
loop_
_entity.id
_entity.type
_entity.pdbx_description
1 polymer ?
#
loop_
_entity_poly.entity_id
_entity_poly.type
_entity_poly.pdbx_seq_one_letter_code
_entity_poly.pdbx_strand_id
1 'polypeptide(L)'
;MARPGISAEHLRPLRPVTIVAGALVAIWFAWSGWQQHQDDSRREGIAVARDDAVNTIAASLANERKLLDRQLSNPELQAALAAGDLGRAGNLLTQGWPGAKSGVVLRPDLELAYGELPKGGYGRLVALEAAIAHDKPVAWIVRDSSGDHLSLAAPVRMPVAVGSPAALPAAADGTVVAASTAAPGAAPVVADPAATDPASPGPTATGAGAVASAPTEPEATPTAVATVQLPLSRVTDGLNAVDIGDDVYLALRQSSASVIERGDTALSGAAEALAAKVPDSDLRVAAAVPDVSGGPFGLGAYACYGIAFLFAMLTLVTLRPPSQLRRAGAEREEHHEPSSGQTLTESLQALPPEVPAAPVYEVKEARTAAPVAIDRSIFRAYDIRGVVGQSLDAGVAELIGHAIGSLMHEKGLQDIVVGRDGRLSGPVLVESLIAGLLKAGRHVIDIGQAPTPLIYFGAYHLRAGSCVSVTGSHNPPDYNGFKIVVGGETLSGDAIVDLYSRIAEDRLYLASMQGSLEMRDIAEDYVQRVSADVQIDRPLKVVIDAGNGVAGDLAPRVLAAIGAEVTPLYCDVDGNFPNHHPDPSDPHNLTDLIRMVERLDADLGVAFDGDGDRLGVVTRDGQNIFPDRLLMLFAADVLERNPGAMIIYDVKCTGRLPGQILRHGGSPLMWKTGHSLIKAKMRETDAELAGEMSGHFFFKERWYGFDDGIYAAARLLEILAARPQSPSETLNALPDGVATAEIKVAAPGDDPHAFVDRFVAAASFPGARLSTIDGLRVDFPDGWGLVRASNTTPVLVLRFDGDSREALLRIQDEFRGQLLAIEPGLSLPF
;
A
#
# COMPACT_ATOMS: atom_id res chain seq x y z
N MET A 1 -30.97 9.08 -58.68
CA MET A 1 -30.69 7.62 -58.56
C MET A 1 -31.90 6.93 -57.97
N ALA A 2 -32.28 5.76 -58.49
CA ALA A 2 -33.31 4.93 -57.87
C ALA A 2 -32.77 4.30 -56.57
N ARG A 3 -33.61 4.24 -55.52
CA ARG A 3 -33.28 3.48 -54.30
C ARG A 3 -33.24 1.98 -54.66
N PRO A 4 -32.18 1.23 -54.33
CA PRO A 4 -32.20 -0.22 -54.43
C PRO A 4 -33.09 -0.77 -53.31
N GLY A 5 -34.39 -0.89 -53.60
CA GLY A 5 -35.30 -1.64 -52.74
C GLY A 5 -34.95 -3.11 -52.79
N ILE A 6 -34.39 -3.66 -51.70
CA ILE A 6 -34.18 -5.10 -51.56
C ILE A 6 -35.54 -5.78 -51.67
N SER A 7 -35.77 -6.51 -52.76
CA SER A 7 -37.07 -7.15 -53.00
C SER A 7 -37.28 -8.30 -52.02
N ALA A 8 -38.51 -8.39 -51.47
CA ALA A 8 -38.88 -9.40 -50.47
C ALA A 8 -38.77 -10.86 -50.96
N GLU A 9 -38.46 -11.09 -52.24
CA GLU A 9 -38.23 -12.42 -52.80
C GLU A 9 -36.82 -12.96 -52.51
N HIS A 10 -35.80 -12.10 -52.41
CA HIS A 10 -34.42 -12.52 -52.08
C HIS A 10 -34.27 -13.05 -50.65
N LEU A 11 -35.20 -12.71 -49.74
CA LEU A 11 -35.19 -13.15 -48.34
C LEU A 11 -35.99 -14.44 -48.10
N ARG A 12 -36.70 -14.98 -49.10
CA ARG A 12 -37.48 -16.23 -48.96
C ARG A 12 -36.66 -17.46 -48.55
N PRO A 13 -35.49 -17.78 -49.12
CA PRO A 13 -34.72 -18.98 -48.74
C PRO A 13 -34.07 -18.87 -47.35
N LEU A 14 -33.91 -17.66 -46.81
CA LEU A 14 -33.28 -17.42 -45.50
C LEU A 14 -34.25 -17.56 -44.32
N ARG A 15 -35.57 -17.48 -44.56
CA ARG A 15 -36.62 -17.59 -43.51
C ARG A 15 -36.44 -18.77 -42.53
N PRO A 16 -36.27 -20.04 -42.96
CA PRO A 16 -36.10 -21.14 -42.01
C PRO A 16 -34.82 -20.99 -41.16
N VAL A 17 -33.73 -20.50 -41.75
CA VAL A 17 -32.47 -20.23 -41.03
C VAL A 17 -32.65 -19.14 -39.98
N THR A 18 -33.34 -18.04 -40.32
CA THR A 18 -33.62 -16.95 -39.35
C THR A 18 -34.55 -17.38 -38.22
N ILE A 19 -35.50 -18.29 -38.49
CA ILE A 19 -36.39 -18.85 -37.46
C ILE A 19 -35.62 -19.74 -36.48
N VAL A 20 -34.75 -20.63 -36.99
CA VAL A 20 -33.92 -21.51 -36.15
C VAL A 20 -32.91 -20.69 -35.34
N ALA A 21 -32.24 -19.71 -35.96
CA ALA A 21 -31.29 -18.84 -35.27
C ALA A 21 -31.98 -18.01 -34.16
N GLY A 22 -33.14 -17.41 -34.44
CA GLY A 22 -33.92 -16.66 -33.45
C GLY A 22 -34.39 -17.52 -32.27
N ALA A 23 -34.80 -18.76 -32.53
CA ALA A 23 -35.18 -19.71 -31.48
C ALA A 23 -33.97 -20.14 -30.61
N LEU A 24 -32.81 -20.44 -31.21
CA LEU A 24 -31.59 -20.80 -30.48
C LEU A 24 -31.09 -19.65 -29.60
N VAL A 25 -31.11 -18.41 -30.12
CA VAL A 25 -30.78 -17.21 -29.34
C VAL A 25 -31.76 -17.03 -28.17
N ALA A 26 -33.07 -17.18 -28.40
CA ALA A 26 -34.06 -17.10 -27.33
C ALA A 26 -33.85 -18.16 -26.23
N ILE A 27 -33.53 -19.40 -26.59
CA ILE A 27 -33.23 -20.48 -25.65
C ILE A 27 -31.95 -20.18 -24.84
N TRP A 28 -30.90 -19.69 -25.50
CA TRP A 28 -29.64 -19.33 -24.85
C TRP A 28 -29.84 -18.24 -23.80
N PHE A 29 -30.51 -17.13 -24.17
CA PHE A 29 -30.84 -16.06 -23.22
C PHE A 29 -31.77 -16.54 -22.09
N ALA A 30 -32.75 -17.41 -22.35
CA ALA A 30 -33.62 -17.95 -21.30
C ALA A 30 -32.84 -18.84 -20.31
N TRP A 31 -31.94 -19.68 -20.82
CA TRP A 31 -31.07 -20.53 -19.99
C TRP A 31 -30.12 -19.70 -19.13
N SER A 32 -29.43 -18.72 -19.71
CA SER A 32 -28.55 -17.82 -18.96
C SER A 32 -29.30 -16.92 -17.96
N GLY A 33 -30.56 -16.57 -18.23
CA GLY A 33 -31.41 -15.89 -17.25
C GLY A 33 -31.78 -16.79 -16.06
N TRP A 34 -32.02 -18.08 -16.32
CA TRP A 34 -32.30 -19.08 -15.27
C TRP A 34 -31.09 -19.38 -14.39
N GLN A 35 -29.89 -19.51 -14.98
CA GLN A 35 -28.65 -19.69 -14.23
C GLN A 35 -28.42 -18.51 -13.27
N GLN A 36 -28.42 -17.28 -13.79
CA GLN A 36 -28.25 -16.09 -12.95
C GLN A 36 -29.29 -15.97 -11.84
N HIS A 37 -30.56 -16.34 -12.09
CA HIS A 37 -31.58 -16.27 -11.04
C HIS A 37 -31.34 -17.29 -9.91
N GLN A 38 -30.76 -18.46 -10.22
CA GLN A 38 -30.27 -19.39 -9.20
C GLN A 38 -29.06 -18.81 -8.44
N ASP A 39 -28.17 -18.10 -9.13
CA ASP A 39 -26.97 -17.49 -8.55
C ASP A 39 -27.31 -16.32 -7.61
N ASP A 40 -28.21 -15.44 -8.03
CA ASP A 40 -28.77 -14.35 -7.22
C ASP A 40 -29.45 -14.91 -5.96
N SER A 41 -30.24 -15.99 -6.11
CA SER A 41 -30.89 -16.68 -4.98
C SER A 41 -29.90 -17.30 -4.00
N ARG A 42 -28.78 -17.86 -4.50
CA ARG A 42 -27.69 -18.37 -3.64
C ARG A 42 -26.94 -17.25 -2.93
N ARG A 43 -26.68 -16.12 -3.61
CA ARG A 43 -26.04 -14.92 -3.03
C ARG A 43 -26.90 -14.31 -1.92
N GLU A 44 -28.22 -14.20 -2.13
CA GLU A 44 -29.16 -13.73 -1.12
C GLU A 44 -29.21 -14.70 0.08
N GLY A 45 -29.31 -16.02 -0.18
CA GLY A 45 -29.31 -17.04 0.86
C GLY A 45 -28.08 -17.03 1.76
N ILE A 46 -26.87 -16.94 1.19
CA ILE A 46 -25.63 -16.89 2.00
C ILE A 46 -25.46 -15.54 2.71
N ALA A 47 -25.97 -14.44 2.15
CA ALA A 47 -25.95 -13.13 2.81
C ALA A 47 -26.83 -13.11 4.08
N VAL A 48 -28.04 -13.67 4.02
CA VAL A 48 -28.91 -13.87 5.20
C VAL A 48 -28.22 -14.74 6.26
N ALA A 49 -27.66 -15.87 5.83
CA ALA A 49 -26.97 -16.81 6.71
C ALA A 49 -25.72 -16.20 7.40
N ARG A 50 -24.98 -15.36 6.68
CA ARG A 50 -23.87 -14.53 7.20
C ARG A 50 -24.37 -13.52 8.23
N ASP A 51 -25.46 -12.81 7.94
CA ASP A 51 -25.98 -11.76 8.82
C ASP A 51 -26.56 -12.33 10.13
N ASP A 52 -27.20 -13.51 10.08
CA ASP A 52 -27.62 -14.25 11.27
C ASP A 52 -26.42 -14.70 12.14
N ALA A 53 -25.32 -15.13 11.52
CA ALA A 53 -24.08 -15.43 12.23
C ALA A 53 -23.48 -14.17 12.87
N VAL A 54 -23.40 -13.05 12.14
CA VAL A 54 -22.94 -11.75 12.66
C VAL A 54 -23.75 -11.32 13.87
N ASN A 55 -25.09 -11.37 13.78
CA ASN A 55 -26.00 -11.00 14.86
C ASN A 55 -25.81 -11.89 16.11
N THR A 56 -25.61 -13.20 15.90
CA THR A 56 -25.39 -14.16 16.99
C THR A 56 -24.05 -13.93 17.69
N ILE A 57 -22.98 -13.67 16.93
CA ILE A 57 -21.64 -13.38 17.47
C ILE A 57 -21.66 -12.03 18.23
N ALA A 58 -22.31 -11.00 17.68
CA ALA A 58 -22.47 -9.70 18.32
C ALA A 58 -23.23 -9.81 19.65
N ALA A 59 -24.34 -10.55 19.68
CA ALA A 59 -25.10 -10.80 20.90
C ALA A 59 -24.29 -11.55 21.97
N SER A 60 -23.46 -12.53 21.54
CA SER A 60 -22.54 -13.25 22.42
C SER A 60 -21.49 -12.31 23.04
N LEU A 61 -20.77 -11.53 22.22
CA LEU A 61 -19.78 -10.56 22.68
C LEU A 61 -20.39 -9.50 23.61
N ALA A 62 -21.59 -9.01 23.32
CA ALA A 62 -22.29 -8.05 24.17
C ALA A 62 -22.67 -8.65 25.55
N ASN A 63 -22.92 -9.96 25.63
CA ASN A 63 -23.15 -10.64 26.90
C ASN A 63 -21.85 -10.82 27.70
N GLU A 64 -20.76 -11.21 27.04
CA GLU A 64 -19.45 -11.33 27.70
C GLU A 64 -18.93 -9.97 28.22
N ARG A 65 -19.19 -8.85 27.52
CA ARG A 65 -18.91 -7.49 28.02
C ARG A 65 -19.71 -7.15 29.28
N LYS A 66 -21.01 -7.43 29.32
CA LYS A 66 -21.85 -7.23 30.52
C LYS A 66 -21.38 -8.08 31.71
N LEU A 67 -20.77 -9.25 31.46
CA LEU A 67 -20.13 -10.05 32.49
C LEU A 67 -18.81 -9.41 32.95
N LEU A 68 -17.99 -8.89 32.04
CA LEU A 68 -16.78 -8.14 32.38
C LEU A 68 -17.09 -6.92 33.25
N ASP A 69 -18.05 -6.09 32.86
CA ASP A 69 -18.45 -4.90 33.60
C ASP A 69 -18.93 -5.24 35.01
N ARG A 70 -19.65 -6.37 35.16
CA ARG A 70 -20.09 -6.89 36.47
C ARG A 70 -18.91 -7.35 37.33
N GLN A 71 -17.91 -8.02 36.74
CA GLN A 71 -16.73 -8.48 37.48
C GLN A 71 -15.81 -7.32 37.86
N LEU A 72 -15.60 -6.36 36.96
CA LEU A 72 -14.89 -5.12 37.25
C LEU A 72 -15.61 -4.32 38.35
N SER A 73 -16.94 -4.39 38.43
CA SER A 73 -17.73 -3.77 39.50
C SER A 73 -17.80 -4.59 40.81
N ASN A 74 -17.14 -5.75 40.90
CA ASN A 74 -17.17 -6.61 42.10
C ASN A 74 -16.43 -5.92 43.27
N PRO A 75 -17.07 -5.73 44.45
CA PRO A 75 -16.44 -5.09 45.60
C PRO A 75 -15.14 -5.75 46.08
N GLU A 76 -15.01 -7.08 45.97
CA GLU A 76 -13.78 -7.77 46.38
C GLU A 76 -12.63 -7.51 45.40
N LEU A 77 -12.94 -7.42 44.09
CA LEU A 77 -11.97 -7.09 43.05
C LEU A 77 -11.54 -5.62 43.17
N GLN A 78 -12.48 -4.72 43.40
CA GLN A 78 -12.20 -3.31 43.66
C GLN A 78 -11.34 -3.10 44.93
N ALA A 79 -11.59 -3.89 45.98
CA ALA A 79 -10.73 -3.88 47.17
C ALA A 79 -9.31 -4.40 46.90
N ALA A 80 -9.14 -5.42 46.05
CA ALA A 80 -7.83 -5.91 45.64
C ALA A 80 -7.06 -4.87 44.79
N LEU A 81 -7.75 -4.21 43.85
CA LEU A 81 -7.18 -3.12 43.05
C LEU A 81 -6.76 -1.93 43.93
N ALA A 82 -7.60 -1.50 44.87
CA ALA A 82 -7.25 -0.41 45.81
C ALA A 82 -6.06 -0.75 46.72
N ALA A 83 -5.81 -2.04 46.98
CA ALA A 83 -4.64 -2.53 47.70
C ALA A 83 -3.39 -2.74 46.82
N GLY A 84 -3.48 -2.52 45.50
CA GLY A 84 -2.39 -2.78 44.55
C GLY A 84 -2.13 -4.27 44.25
N ASP A 85 -3.00 -5.18 44.73
CA ASP A 85 -2.86 -6.63 44.57
C ASP A 85 -3.45 -7.09 43.23
N LEU A 86 -2.72 -6.80 42.15
CA LEU A 86 -3.12 -7.12 40.77
C LEU A 86 -3.25 -8.64 40.54
N GLY A 87 -2.47 -9.45 41.26
CA GLY A 87 -2.54 -10.92 41.19
C GLY A 87 -3.84 -11.47 41.76
N ARG A 88 -4.27 -10.96 42.92
CA ARG A 88 -5.60 -11.29 43.48
C ARG A 88 -6.73 -10.72 42.62
N ALA A 89 -6.58 -9.50 42.09
CA ALA A 89 -7.58 -8.92 41.19
C ALA A 89 -7.80 -9.77 39.94
N GLY A 90 -6.72 -10.30 39.32
CA GLY A 90 -6.81 -11.22 38.18
C GLY A 90 -7.54 -12.52 38.49
N ASN A 91 -7.28 -13.12 39.66
CA ASN A 91 -7.99 -14.33 40.11
C ASN A 91 -9.49 -14.08 40.37
N LEU A 92 -9.84 -12.92 40.95
CA LEU A 92 -11.25 -12.54 41.20
C LEU A 92 -12.00 -12.24 39.90
N LEU A 93 -11.31 -11.73 38.87
CA LEU A 93 -11.89 -11.33 37.58
C LEU A 93 -12.63 -12.47 36.86
N THR A 94 -12.17 -13.72 37.02
CA THR A 94 -12.82 -14.91 36.43
C THR A 94 -13.78 -15.63 37.38
N GLN A 95 -13.89 -15.20 38.64
CA GLN A 95 -14.61 -15.96 39.66
C GLN A 95 -16.12 -16.05 39.35
N GLY A 96 -16.61 -17.26 39.09
CA GLY A 96 -18.01 -17.48 38.73
C GLY A 96 -18.37 -17.10 37.28
N TRP A 97 -17.39 -16.84 36.41
CA TRP A 97 -17.58 -16.64 34.98
C TRP A 97 -17.51 -17.98 34.23
N PRO A 98 -18.62 -18.51 33.66
CA PRO A 98 -18.61 -19.83 33.05
C PRO A 98 -17.66 -19.90 31.84
N GLY A 99 -16.68 -20.81 31.91
CA GLY A 99 -15.74 -21.08 30.82
C GLY A 99 -14.52 -20.15 30.75
N ALA A 100 -14.43 -19.11 31.58
CA ALA A 100 -13.22 -18.29 31.66
C ALA A 100 -12.04 -19.11 32.20
N LYS A 101 -10.92 -19.13 31.47
CA LYS A 101 -9.73 -19.94 31.80
C LYS A 101 -8.75 -19.21 32.72
N SER A 102 -8.51 -17.93 32.45
CA SER A 102 -7.55 -17.10 33.18
C SER A 102 -7.98 -15.63 33.13
N GLY A 103 -7.60 -14.87 34.16
CA GLY A 103 -7.81 -13.44 34.27
C GLY A 103 -6.54 -12.79 34.79
N VAL A 104 -6.13 -11.69 34.16
CA VAL A 104 -4.90 -10.98 34.52
C VAL A 104 -5.20 -9.49 34.55
N VAL A 105 -4.71 -8.80 35.59
CA VAL A 105 -4.67 -7.34 35.64
C VAL A 105 -3.21 -6.91 35.58
N LEU A 106 -2.91 -5.97 34.69
CA LEU A 106 -1.58 -5.45 34.41
C LEU A 106 -1.55 -3.94 34.63
N ARG A 107 -0.34 -3.40 34.80
CA ARG A 107 -0.11 -1.95 34.78
C ARG A 107 -0.25 -1.41 33.34
N PRO A 108 -0.56 -0.10 33.17
CA PRO A 108 -0.69 0.50 31.84
C PRO A 108 0.61 0.50 31.02
N ASP A 109 1.77 0.36 31.67
CA ASP A 109 3.08 0.24 31.02
C ASP A 109 3.26 -1.07 30.22
N LEU A 110 2.45 -2.09 30.49
CA LEU A 110 2.47 -3.42 29.86
C LEU A 110 3.84 -4.13 29.87
N GLU A 111 4.78 -3.73 30.73
CA GLU A 111 6.16 -4.23 30.74
C GLU A 111 6.21 -5.77 30.83
N LEU A 112 5.35 -6.35 31.68
CA LEU A 112 5.19 -7.79 31.84
C LEU A 112 4.60 -8.48 30.60
N ALA A 113 3.65 -7.86 29.89
CA ALA A 113 3.08 -8.44 28.67
C ALA A 113 4.06 -8.42 27.50
N TYR A 114 4.85 -7.34 27.38
CA TYR A 114 5.96 -7.25 26.43
C TYR A 114 7.05 -8.29 26.74
N GLY A 115 7.42 -8.47 28.02
CA GLY A 115 8.39 -9.48 28.45
C GLY A 115 7.97 -10.94 28.25
N GLU A 116 6.66 -11.22 28.09
CA GLU A 116 6.13 -12.56 27.79
C GLU A 116 6.20 -12.92 26.28
N LEU A 117 6.56 -11.99 25.39
CA LEU A 117 6.64 -12.27 23.95
C LEU A 117 7.85 -13.15 23.58
N PRO A 118 7.72 -14.03 22.56
CA PRO A 118 6.53 -14.28 21.74
C PRO A 118 5.51 -15.23 22.40
N LYS A 119 5.81 -15.82 23.57
CA LYS A 119 5.02 -16.91 24.19
C LYS A 119 3.60 -16.51 24.60
N GLY A 120 3.42 -15.24 25.01
CA GLY A 120 2.14 -14.64 25.40
C GLY A 120 1.24 -14.19 24.23
N GLY A 121 1.72 -14.32 22.99
CA GLY A 121 0.96 -14.02 21.77
C GLY A 121 0.73 -12.52 21.49
N TYR A 122 1.16 -12.05 20.31
CA TYR A 122 1.00 -10.64 19.91
C TYR A 122 -0.44 -10.14 19.96
N GLY A 123 -1.44 -10.97 19.66
CA GLY A 123 -2.85 -10.59 19.74
C GLY A 123 -3.32 -10.22 21.15
N ARG A 124 -2.72 -10.79 22.21
CA ARG A 124 -3.06 -10.42 23.60
C ARG A 124 -2.58 -9.02 23.91
N LEU A 125 -1.38 -8.66 23.44
CA LEU A 125 -0.83 -7.32 23.59
C LEU A 125 -1.68 -6.29 22.85
N VAL A 126 -2.04 -6.56 21.58
CA VAL A 126 -2.91 -5.67 20.77
C VAL A 126 -4.25 -5.42 21.46
N ALA A 127 -4.87 -6.45 22.06
CA ALA A 127 -6.11 -6.31 22.81
C ALA A 127 -5.97 -5.38 24.03
N LEU A 128 -4.86 -5.51 24.78
CA LEU A 128 -4.56 -4.70 25.96
C LEU A 128 -4.29 -3.24 25.58
N GLU A 129 -3.46 -3.00 24.57
CA GLU A 129 -3.14 -1.66 24.07
C GLU A 129 -4.35 -0.95 23.49
N ALA A 130 -5.15 -1.64 22.68
CA ALA A 130 -6.39 -1.10 22.12
C ALA A 130 -7.45 -0.79 23.21
N ALA A 131 -7.47 -1.54 24.32
CA ALA A 131 -8.36 -1.26 25.45
C ALA A 131 -7.91 -0.02 26.24
N ILE A 132 -6.59 0.19 26.40
CA ILE A 132 -6.02 1.42 27.00
C ILE A 132 -6.26 2.62 26.09
N ALA A 133 -5.89 2.53 24.81
CA ALA A 133 -5.90 3.64 23.86
C ALA A 133 -7.31 4.20 23.60
N HIS A 134 -8.35 3.36 23.70
CA HIS A 134 -9.73 3.74 23.44
C HIS A 134 -10.61 3.90 24.70
N ASP A 135 -10.05 3.75 25.92
CA ASP A 135 -10.76 3.68 27.22
C ASP A 135 -12.06 2.83 27.17
N LYS A 136 -12.02 1.67 26.50
CA LYS A 136 -13.21 0.80 26.32
C LYS A 136 -12.86 -0.68 26.22
N PRO A 137 -13.80 -1.60 26.50
CA PRO A 137 -13.57 -3.04 26.30
C PRO A 137 -13.32 -3.42 24.83
N VAL A 138 -12.31 -4.25 24.60
CA VAL A 138 -11.89 -4.77 23.29
C VAL A 138 -11.91 -6.30 23.32
N ALA A 139 -12.49 -6.91 22.27
CA ALA A 139 -12.53 -8.35 22.07
C ALA A 139 -11.59 -8.73 20.93
N TRP A 140 -10.70 -9.70 21.15
CA TRP A 140 -9.65 -10.08 20.21
C TRP A 140 -9.36 -11.59 20.27
N ILE A 141 -9.19 -12.26 19.14
CA ILE A 141 -8.80 -13.66 19.10
C ILE A 141 -7.29 -13.77 19.18
N VAL A 142 -6.81 -14.50 20.19
CA VAL A 142 -5.40 -14.65 20.51
C VAL A 142 -4.96 -16.06 20.16
N ARG A 143 -3.84 -16.13 19.45
CA ARG A 143 -3.07 -17.36 19.21
C ARG A 143 -1.78 -17.27 20.01
N ASP A 144 -1.67 -18.09 21.05
CA ASP A 144 -0.51 -18.15 21.93
C ASP A 144 -0.19 -19.60 22.34
N SER A 145 0.75 -19.77 23.27
CA SER A 145 1.15 -21.09 23.78
C SER A 145 0.06 -21.87 24.52
N SER A 146 -1.10 -21.26 24.83
CA SER A 146 -2.27 -21.91 25.42
C SER A 146 -3.34 -22.33 24.40
N GLY A 147 -3.10 -22.04 23.11
CA GLY A 147 -3.99 -22.31 21.98
C GLY A 147 -5.01 -21.20 21.70
N ASP A 148 -5.68 -21.28 20.55
CA ASP A 148 -6.64 -20.28 20.08
C ASP A 148 -7.78 -20.03 21.08
N HIS A 149 -7.96 -18.76 21.44
CA HIS A 149 -8.96 -18.33 22.41
C HIS A 149 -9.44 -16.90 22.17
N LEU A 150 -10.59 -16.55 22.76
CA LEU A 150 -11.06 -15.18 22.78
C LEU A 150 -10.46 -14.47 24.00
N SER A 151 -9.78 -13.35 23.78
CA SER A 151 -9.38 -12.42 24.83
C SER A 151 -10.37 -11.26 24.89
N LEU A 152 -10.81 -10.90 26.09
CA LEU A 152 -11.60 -9.70 26.34
C LEU A 152 -10.85 -8.81 27.32
N ALA A 153 -10.33 -7.69 26.81
CA ALA A 153 -9.55 -6.71 27.57
C ALA A 153 -10.38 -5.45 27.86
N ALA A 154 -10.12 -4.78 28.98
CA ALA A 154 -10.75 -3.51 29.35
C ALA A 154 -9.86 -2.67 30.27
N PRO A 155 -9.94 -1.33 30.20
CA PRO A 155 -9.27 -0.45 31.14
C PRO A 155 -9.85 -0.59 32.56
N VAL A 156 -9.02 -0.34 33.57
CA VAL A 156 -9.38 -0.45 34.98
C VAL A 156 -8.90 0.78 35.74
N ARG A 157 -9.79 1.37 36.54
CA ARG A 157 -9.46 2.49 37.44
C ARG A 157 -9.04 1.94 38.80
N MET A 158 -7.89 2.34 39.30
CA MET A 158 -7.46 2.06 40.68
C MET A 158 -7.69 3.33 41.52
N PRO A 159 -8.33 3.23 42.70
CA PRO A 159 -8.43 4.37 43.61
C PRO A 159 -7.04 4.83 44.08
N VAL A 160 -6.77 6.14 43.97
CA VAL A 160 -5.54 6.74 44.53
C VAL A 160 -5.60 6.65 46.06
N ALA A 161 -4.60 6.01 46.66
CA ALA A 161 -4.47 5.92 48.11
C ALA A 161 -4.17 7.30 48.72
N VAL A 162 -5.13 7.86 49.46
CA VAL A 162 -4.97 9.13 50.17
C VAL A 162 -4.30 8.89 51.53
N GLY A 163 -2.97 9.04 51.63
CA GLY A 163 -2.30 9.22 52.93
C GLY A 163 -0.84 8.78 53.07
N SER A 164 -0.01 9.73 53.55
CA SER A 164 1.32 9.57 54.18
C SER A 164 2.60 9.41 53.30
N PRO A 165 3.79 9.84 53.81
CA PRO A 165 4.77 10.52 52.95
C PRO A 165 6.20 9.92 52.89
N ALA A 166 6.92 10.33 51.82
CA ALA A 166 8.38 10.54 51.70
C ALA A 166 9.39 9.37 51.83
N ALA A 167 10.12 9.12 50.72
CA ALA A 167 11.58 8.82 50.61
C ALA A 167 12.21 7.73 51.52
N LEU A 168 12.71 6.58 51.03
CA LEU A 168 13.99 6.29 50.31
C LEU A 168 14.49 4.91 50.84
N PRO A 169 15.55 4.24 50.32
CA PRO A 169 16.25 4.28 49.03
C PRO A 169 16.29 2.88 48.33
N ALA A 170 17.12 2.71 47.29
CA ALA A 170 17.31 1.44 46.57
C ALA A 170 18.35 0.49 47.20
N ALA A 171 18.15 -0.83 47.08
CA ALA A 171 19.22 -1.85 47.03
C ALA A 171 18.74 -3.23 46.51
N ALA A 172 19.43 -3.71 45.47
CA ALA A 172 19.91 -5.07 45.15
C ALA A 172 19.20 -6.40 45.56
N ASP A 173 19.56 -7.40 44.74
CA ASP A 173 19.53 -8.86 44.91
C ASP A 173 18.20 -9.63 44.81
N GLY A 174 18.17 -10.55 43.83
CA GLY A 174 17.10 -11.51 43.65
C GLY A 174 17.37 -12.82 44.38
N THR A 175 16.31 -13.50 44.82
CA THR A 175 16.35 -14.95 45.05
C THR A 175 14.96 -15.55 44.91
N VAL A 176 14.86 -16.65 44.16
CA VAL A 176 13.63 -17.45 44.06
C VAL A 176 13.66 -18.53 45.13
N VAL A 177 12.82 -18.43 46.17
CA VAL A 177 12.46 -19.57 47.04
C VAL A 177 11.00 -19.45 47.49
N ALA A 178 10.33 -20.59 47.66
CA ALA A 178 8.90 -20.71 47.88
C ALA A 178 8.45 -20.69 49.36
N ALA A 179 7.17 -20.33 49.52
CA ALA A 179 6.19 -20.88 50.47
C ALA A 179 6.32 -20.67 52.01
N SER A 180 5.15 -20.36 52.59
CA SER A 180 4.61 -20.88 53.85
C SER A 180 4.66 -20.01 55.12
N THR A 181 3.44 -19.65 55.55
CA THR A 181 2.90 -19.64 56.93
C THR A 181 3.34 -18.63 58.01
N ALA A 182 2.29 -18.02 58.58
CA ALA A 182 2.07 -17.66 59.99
C ALA A 182 2.52 -16.29 60.52
N ALA A 183 1.66 -15.75 61.38
CA ALA A 183 1.74 -14.46 62.10
C ALA A 183 1.81 -14.74 63.63
N PRO A 184 1.46 -13.81 64.54
CA PRO A 184 1.84 -12.40 64.72
C PRO A 184 2.52 -12.15 66.10
N GLY A 185 3.00 -10.93 66.40
CA GLY A 185 3.58 -10.61 67.72
C GLY A 185 3.61 -9.12 68.13
N ALA A 186 2.76 -8.79 69.11
CA ALA A 186 2.60 -7.57 69.92
C ALA A 186 3.69 -6.46 70.02
N ALA A 187 3.19 -5.22 69.88
CA ALA A 187 3.41 -3.95 70.61
C ALA A 187 3.86 -4.00 72.11
N PRO A 188 4.03 -2.85 72.84
CA PRO A 188 4.37 -1.44 72.51
C PRO A 188 5.52 -0.87 73.39
N VAL A 189 5.76 0.47 73.45
CA VAL A 189 5.87 1.29 74.70
C VAL A 189 6.10 2.81 74.44
N VAL A 190 5.15 3.61 74.94
CA VAL A 190 5.15 4.97 75.55
C VAL A 190 6.46 5.80 75.67
N ALA A 191 6.40 7.10 75.30
CA ALA A 191 6.80 8.28 76.13
C ALA A 191 6.36 9.63 75.51
N ASP A 192 6.24 10.69 76.34
CA ASP A 192 5.50 11.96 76.07
C ASP A 192 6.41 13.22 76.37
N PRO A 193 5.97 14.46 76.71
CA PRO A 193 6.21 15.65 75.87
C PRO A 193 6.86 16.89 76.55
N ALA A 194 7.16 17.95 75.76
CA ALA A 194 7.15 19.40 76.13
C ALA A 194 7.53 20.23 74.87
N ALA A 195 6.86 21.30 74.39
CA ALA A 195 6.24 22.51 74.99
C ALA A 195 7.20 23.71 75.19
N THR A 196 7.06 24.78 74.38
CA THR A 196 7.00 26.21 74.79
C THR A 196 6.70 27.18 73.63
N ASP A 197 6.06 28.32 73.97
CA ASP A 197 5.54 29.45 73.15
C ASP A 197 6.41 30.72 73.45
N PRO A 198 6.06 32.00 73.15
CA PRO A 198 5.24 32.65 72.09
C PRO A 198 5.91 33.92 71.45
N ALA A 199 5.26 34.62 70.48
CA ALA A 199 5.04 36.10 70.45
C ALA A 199 4.53 36.68 69.10
N SER A 200 3.63 37.68 69.17
CA SER A 200 2.91 38.39 68.06
C SER A 200 3.50 39.82 67.79
N PRO A 201 2.89 40.79 67.04
CA PRO A 201 1.59 40.88 66.33
C PRO A 201 1.58 41.50 64.89
N GLY A 202 0.37 41.67 64.30
CA GLY A 202 0.12 42.17 62.92
C GLY A 202 0.10 43.71 62.72
N PRO A 203 -0.55 44.24 61.65
CA PRO A 203 -2.03 44.27 61.59
C PRO A 203 -2.68 44.09 60.18
N THR A 204 -4.00 44.32 60.13
CA THR A 204 -5.02 43.97 59.12
C THR A 204 -5.22 44.94 57.93
N ALA A 205 -5.70 44.43 56.78
CA ALA A 205 -6.63 45.16 55.90
C ALA A 205 -7.55 44.23 55.06
N THR A 206 -8.83 44.60 55.03
CA THR A 206 -10.04 44.02 54.40
C THR A 206 -10.06 43.89 52.86
N GLY A 207 -10.87 42.98 52.32
CA GLY A 207 -11.45 43.10 50.97
C GLY A 207 -11.99 41.79 50.37
N ALA A 208 -13.31 41.65 50.23
CA ALA A 208 -13.95 40.43 49.68
C ALA A 208 -14.18 40.50 48.16
N GLY A 209 -14.12 39.35 47.49
CA GLY A 209 -14.36 39.22 46.05
C GLY A 209 -14.40 37.77 45.60
N ALA A 210 -15.41 37.00 46.05
CA ALA A 210 -15.56 35.61 45.65
C ALA A 210 -16.12 35.51 44.22
N VAL A 211 -15.34 34.92 43.31
CA VAL A 211 -15.83 34.40 42.03
C VAL A 211 -15.70 32.88 42.09
N ALA A 212 -16.83 32.17 42.03
CA ALA A 212 -16.86 30.72 42.05
C ALA A 212 -16.47 30.18 40.66
N SER A 213 -15.22 29.74 40.50
CA SER A 213 -14.85 28.80 39.44
C SER A 213 -15.27 27.39 39.89
N ALA A 214 -16.09 26.72 39.09
CA ALA A 214 -16.42 25.31 39.30
C ALA A 214 -15.13 24.45 39.31
N PRO A 215 -15.07 23.35 40.07
CA PRO A 215 -13.98 22.40 39.93
C PRO A 215 -14.02 21.81 38.52
N THR A 216 -12.94 22.00 37.77
CA THR A 216 -12.65 21.22 36.56
C THR A 216 -12.63 19.74 36.92
N GLU A 217 -13.37 18.92 36.17
CA GLU A 217 -13.28 17.46 36.30
C GLU A 217 -11.82 17.01 36.04
N PRO A 218 -11.26 16.11 36.86
CA PRO A 218 -9.94 15.55 36.57
C PRO A 218 -10.03 14.61 35.36
N GLU A 219 -9.09 14.75 34.43
CA GLU A 219 -8.93 13.84 33.29
C GLU A 219 -8.86 12.39 33.78
N ALA A 220 -9.70 11.52 33.20
CA ALA A 220 -9.82 10.12 33.60
C ALA A 220 -8.58 9.32 33.18
N THR A 221 -7.55 9.32 34.03
CA THR A 221 -6.30 8.58 33.78
C THR A 221 -6.49 7.09 34.09
N PRO A 222 -6.34 6.16 33.11
CA PRO A 222 -6.45 4.73 33.37
C PRO A 222 -5.28 4.27 34.25
N THR A 223 -5.57 3.45 35.26
CA THR A 223 -4.60 3.11 36.32
C THR A 223 -4.14 1.66 36.27
N ALA A 224 -4.86 0.80 35.53
CA ALA A 224 -4.51 -0.57 35.19
C ALA A 224 -5.29 -1.00 33.92
N VAL A 225 -4.98 -2.19 33.40
CA VAL A 225 -5.76 -2.85 32.34
C VAL A 225 -6.01 -4.31 32.72
N ALA A 226 -7.22 -4.80 32.51
CA ALA A 226 -7.62 -6.18 32.76
C ALA A 226 -7.81 -6.94 31.45
N THR A 227 -7.57 -8.26 31.48
CA THR A 227 -7.88 -9.16 30.37
C THR A 227 -8.37 -10.51 30.87
N VAL A 228 -9.36 -11.09 30.17
CA VAL A 228 -9.94 -12.40 30.45
C VAL A 228 -9.81 -13.32 29.24
N GLN A 229 -9.35 -14.55 29.48
CA GLN A 229 -9.30 -15.62 28.49
C GLN A 229 -10.61 -16.42 28.49
N LEU A 230 -11.33 -16.37 27.37
CA LEU A 230 -12.63 -17.00 27.11
C LEU A 230 -12.51 -18.07 26.00
N PRO A 231 -13.40 -19.08 25.96
CA PRO A 231 -13.33 -20.13 24.96
C PRO A 231 -13.73 -19.59 23.58
N LEU A 232 -13.08 -20.07 22.52
CA LEU A 232 -13.33 -19.60 21.15
C LEU A 232 -14.77 -19.87 20.67
N SER A 233 -15.45 -20.86 21.27
CA SER A 233 -16.87 -21.16 21.04
C SER A 233 -17.80 -19.95 21.23
N ARG A 234 -17.42 -18.98 22.08
CA ARG A 234 -18.15 -17.70 22.24
C ARG A 234 -18.36 -16.95 20.92
N VAL A 235 -17.49 -17.13 19.94
CA VAL A 235 -17.59 -16.49 18.62
C VAL A 235 -17.73 -17.48 17.46
N THR A 236 -17.39 -18.76 17.64
CA THR A 236 -17.52 -19.75 16.55
C THR A 236 -18.86 -20.50 16.55
N ASP A 237 -19.57 -20.61 17.69
CA ASP A 237 -20.82 -21.38 17.76
C ASP A 237 -21.92 -20.79 16.87
N GLY A 238 -21.98 -19.46 16.74
CA GLY A 238 -22.91 -18.78 15.84
C GLY A 238 -22.67 -19.10 14.36
N LEU A 239 -21.42 -19.38 13.97
CA LEU A 239 -21.07 -19.81 12.61
C LEU A 239 -21.28 -21.32 12.41
N ASN A 240 -21.09 -22.13 13.47
CA ASN A 240 -21.31 -23.58 13.45
C ASN A 240 -22.80 -23.96 13.39
N ALA A 241 -23.68 -23.09 13.90
CA ALA A 241 -25.13 -23.30 13.89
C ALA A 241 -25.78 -23.07 12.51
N VAL A 242 -25.12 -22.37 11.59
CA VAL A 242 -25.62 -22.10 10.24
C VAL A 242 -25.58 -23.37 9.39
N ASP A 243 -26.64 -23.68 8.66
CA ASP A 243 -26.62 -24.71 7.62
C ASP A 243 -26.20 -24.09 6.28
N ILE A 244 -25.16 -24.62 5.64
CA ILE A 244 -24.63 -24.14 4.36
C ILE A 244 -24.32 -25.32 3.44
N GLY A 245 -24.51 -25.13 2.13
CA GLY A 245 -24.16 -26.13 1.12
C GLY A 245 -22.64 -26.28 0.95
N ASP A 246 -22.22 -27.42 0.38
CA ASP A 246 -20.82 -27.70 0.08
C ASP A 246 -20.25 -26.78 -1.03
N ASP A 247 -21.11 -26.12 -1.82
CA ASP A 247 -20.73 -25.24 -2.93
C ASP A 247 -20.55 -23.76 -2.53
N VAL A 248 -20.87 -23.38 -1.30
CA VAL A 248 -20.71 -22.00 -0.79
C VAL A 248 -19.60 -21.95 0.26
N TYR A 249 -19.12 -20.76 0.60
CA TYR A 249 -18.08 -20.56 1.62
C TYR A 249 -18.56 -19.58 2.68
N LEU A 250 -18.25 -19.87 3.94
CA LEU A 250 -18.53 -19.00 5.09
C LEU A 250 -17.40 -19.10 6.12
N ALA A 251 -16.87 -17.96 6.57
CA ALA A 251 -15.78 -17.93 7.55
C ALA A 251 -15.88 -16.77 8.54
N LEU A 252 -15.50 -17.02 9.78
CA LEU A 252 -15.22 -15.96 10.74
C LEU A 252 -13.75 -15.56 10.58
N ARG A 253 -13.47 -14.29 10.36
CA ARG A 253 -12.13 -13.74 10.15
C ARG A 253 -11.79 -12.64 11.15
N GLN A 254 -10.51 -12.52 11.45
CA GLN A 254 -9.92 -11.38 12.13
C GLN A 254 -8.60 -11.01 11.44
N SER A 255 -8.43 -9.74 11.08
CA SER A 255 -7.35 -9.31 10.18
C SER A 255 -7.32 -10.19 8.91
N SER A 256 -6.17 -10.65 8.43
CA SER A 256 -6.06 -11.60 7.31
C SER A 256 -6.29 -13.08 7.69
N ALA A 257 -6.51 -13.38 8.97
CA ALA A 257 -6.62 -14.76 9.45
C ALA A 257 -8.07 -15.25 9.54
N SER A 258 -8.36 -16.38 8.89
CA SER A 258 -9.53 -17.19 9.22
C SER A 258 -9.40 -17.80 10.61
N VAL A 259 -10.47 -17.68 11.39
CA VAL A 259 -10.65 -18.25 12.74
C VAL A 259 -11.26 -19.64 12.61
N ILE A 260 -12.28 -19.74 11.75
CA ILE A 260 -12.98 -20.96 11.38
C ILE A 260 -13.55 -20.74 9.97
N GLU A 261 -13.50 -21.78 9.14
CA GLU A 261 -13.95 -21.78 7.75
C GLU A 261 -14.89 -22.97 7.53
N ARG A 262 -15.89 -22.80 6.68
CA ARG A 262 -16.86 -23.84 6.31
C ARG A 262 -17.20 -23.75 4.83
N GLY A 263 -17.49 -24.90 4.21
CA GLY A 263 -17.81 -25.00 2.79
C GLY A 263 -16.58 -24.96 1.88
N ASP A 264 -16.72 -24.49 0.64
CA ASP A 264 -15.65 -24.53 -0.37
C ASP A 264 -14.54 -23.50 -0.12
N THR A 265 -13.44 -23.96 0.46
CA THR A 265 -12.26 -23.13 0.74
C THR A 265 -11.58 -22.56 -0.49
N ALA A 266 -11.85 -23.04 -1.71
CA ALA A 266 -11.36 -22.43 -2.94
C ALA A 266 -11.91 -21.01 -3.15
N LEU A 267 -13.11 -20.72 -2.61
CA LEU A 267 -13.74 -19.40 -2.67
C LEU A 267 -13.21 -18.40 -1.63
N SER A 268 -12.31 -18.84 -0.75
CA SER A 268 -11.75 -18.06 0.37
C SER A 268 -11.15 -16.71 -0.07
N GLY A 269 -10.54 -16.64 -1.26
CA GLY A 269 -9.98 -15.40 -1.82
C GLY A 269 -11.04 -14.38 -2.31
N ALA A 270 -12.25 -14.82 -2.66
CA ALA A 270 -13.34 -13.96 -3.12
C ALA A 270 -14.29 -13.51 -1.99
N ALA A 271 -14.18 -14.13 -0.80
CA ALA A 271 -15.16 -14.03 0.27
C ALA A 271 -15.25 -12.67 0.99
N GLU A 272 -14.29 -11.77 0.76
CA GLU A 272 -14.35 -10.40 1.28
C GLU A 272 -15.44 -9.56 0.59
N ALA A 273 -15.80 -9.88 -0.67
CA ALA A 273 -16.82 -9.15 -1.42
C ALA A 273 -18.23 -9.22 -0.80
N LEU A 274 -18.49 -10.25 0.03
CA LEU A 274 -19.72 -10.37 0.82
C LEU A 274 -19.41 -10.42 2.33
N ALA A 275 -18.30 -9.85 2.81
CA ALA A 275 -18.02 -9.82 4.24
C ALA A 275 -18.92 -8.81 4.99
N ALA A 276 -19.33 -9.17 6.21
CA ALA A 276 -20.05 -8.29 7.12
C ALA A 276 -19.32 -8.18 8.47
N LYS A 277 -19.08 -6.95 8.94
CA LYS A 277 -18.39 -6.67 10.20
C LYS A 277 -19.30 -7.00 11.40
N VAL A 278 -18.73 -7.63 12.42
CA VAL A 278 -19.41 -7.86 13.71
C VAL A 278 -19.32 -6.56 14.53
N PRO A 279 -20.47 -5.94 14.92
CA PRO A 279 -20.50 -4.70 15.69
C PRO A 279 -19.58 -4.69 16.92
N ASP A 280 -19.00 -3.53 17.19
CA ASP A 280 -18.10 -3.24 18.31
C ASP A 280 -16.84 -4.13 18.42
N SER A 281 -16.47 -4.88 17.37
CA SER A 281 -15.30 -5.75 17.32
C SER A 281 -14.59 -5.68 15.97
N ASP A 282 -13.37 -6.22 15.87
CA ASP A 282 -12.63 -6.34 14.60
C ASP A 282 -12.79 -7.72 13.94
N LEU A 283 -13.85 -8.45 14.33
CA LEU A 283 -14.29 -9.66 13.67
C LEU A 283 -15.20 -9.34 12.49
N ARG A 284 -15.15 -10.18 11.46
CA ARG A 284 -16.11 -10.16 10.33
C ARG A 284 -16.47 -11.58 9.91
N VAL A 285 -17.69 -11.75 9.41
CA VAL A 285 -18.10 -12.99 8.75
C VAL A 285 -17.99 -12.78 7.23
N ALA A 286 -17.02 -13.46 6.62
CA ALA A 286 -16.80 -13.47 5.17
C ALA A 286 -17.64 -14.58 4.52
N ALA A 287 -18.13 -14.35 3.31
CA ALA A 287 -19.02 -15.26 2.58
C ALA A 287 -18.71 -15.27 1.09
N ALA A 288 -18.85 -16.41 0.41
CA ALA A 288 -18.78 -16.48 -1.04
C ALA A 288 -19.70 -17.57 -1.61
N VAL A 289 -19.99 -17.43 -2.91
CA VAL A 289 -20.59 -18.45 -3.76
C VAL A 289 -19.71 -18.63 -5.00
N PRO A 290 -19.82 -19.73 -5.77
CA PRO A 290 -19.02 -19.92 -6.97
C PRO A 290 -19.35 -18.83 -8.00
N ASP A 291 -18.32 -18.25 -8.61
CA ASP A 291 -18.54 -17.28 -9.69
C ASP A 291 -18.93 -18.03 -10.97
N VAL A 292 -20.16 -17.81 -11.41
CA VAL A 292 -20.70 -18.38 -12.64
C VAL A 292 -20.69 -17.28 -13.68
N SER A 293 -20.16 -17.58 -14.87
CA SER A 293 -19.99 -16.61 -15.95
C SER A 293 -21.25 -15.77 -16.15
N GLY A 294 -21.14 -14.46 -15.94
CA GLY A 294 -22.27 -13.53 -16.01
C GLY A 294 -23.04 -13.63 -17.31
N GLY A 295 -24.28 -13.15 -17.30
CA GLY A 295 -25.20 -13.28 -18.43
C GLY A 295 -24.62 -12.76 -19.75
N PRO A 296 -25.11 -13.25 -20.91
CA PRO A 296 -24.70 -12.75 -22.22
C PRO A 296 -24.65 -11.22 -22.25
N PHE A 297 -23.47 -10.67 -22.58
CA PHE A 297 -23.20 -9.23 -22.60
C PHE A 297 -23.33 -8.50 -21.24
N GLY A 298 -23.12 -9.21 -20.12
CA GLY A 298 -23.19 -8.65 -18.76
C GLY A 298 -24.61 -8.42 -18.24
N LEU A 299 -25.63 -9.00 -18.90
CA LEU A 299 -27.04 -8.74 -18.61
C LEU A 299 -27.57 -9.60 -17.47
N GLY A 300 -28.14 -8.96 -16.45
CA GLY A 300 -28.83 -9.61 -15.33
C GLY A 300 -30.01 -10.49 -15.73
N ALA A 301 -30.43 -11.39 -14.84
CA ALA A 301 -31.46 -12.41 -15.09
C ALA A 301 -32.73 -11.89 -15.80
N TYR A 302 -33.32 -10.80 -15.29
CA TYR A 302 -34.52 -10.19 -15.87
C TYR A 302 -34.31 -9.60 -17.28
N ALA A 303 -33.13 -9.06 -17.56
CA ALA A 303 -32.79 -8.55 -18.90
C ALA A 303 -32.61 -9.72 -19.89
N CYS A 304 -31.97 -10.81 -19.46
CA CYS A 304 -31.89 -12.04 -20.25
C CYS A 304 -33.28 -12.61 -20.58
N TYR A 305 -34.20 -12.69 -19.61
CA TYR A 305 -35.58 -13.11 -19.87
C TYR A 305 -36.31 -12.16 -20.83
N GLY A 306 -36.11 -10.84 -20.72
CA GLY A 306 -36.69 -9.85 -21.63
C GLY A 306 -36.22 -10.01 -23.08
N ILE A 307 -34.91 -10.27 -23.28
CA ILE A 307 -34.35 -10.53 -24.61
C ILE A 307 -34.80 -11.88 -25.17
N ALA A 308 -34.84 -12.92 -24.34
CA ALA A 308 -35.39 -14.22 -24.73
C ALA A 308 -36.84 -14.10 -25.23
N PHE A 309 -37.67 -13.33 -24.52
CA PHE A 309 -39.05 -13.04 -24.94
C PHE A 309 -39.11 -12.25 -26.26
N LEU A 310 -38.24 -11.25 -26.45
CA LEU A 310 -38.16 -10.47 -27.69
C LEU A 310 -37.84 -11.36 -28.90
N PHE A 311 -36.82 -12.22 -28.80
CA PHE A 311 -36.45 -13.13 -29.88
C PHE A 311 -37.50 -14.22 -30.12
N ALA A 312 -38.16 -14.72 -29.08
CA ALA A 312 -39.30 -15.64 -29.22
C ALA A 312 -40.48 -14.98 -29.95
N MET A 313 -40.82 -13.73 -29.61
CA MET A 313 -41.84 -12.93 -30.31
C MET A 313 -41.48 -12.66 -31.77
N LEU A 314 -40.24 -12.24 -32.05
CA LEU A 314 -39.77 -12.02 -33.42
C LEU A 314 -39.86 -13.31 -34.25
N THR A 315 -39.44 -14.44 -33.69
CA THR A 315 -39.55 -15.76 -34.32
C THR A 315 -41.01 -16.10 -34.62
N LEU A 316 -41.93 -15.92 -33.66
CA LEU A 316 -43.37 -16.11 -33.84
C LEU A 316 -44.01 -15.18 -34.90
N VAL A 317 -43.51 -13.96 -35.05
CA VAL A 317 -43.94 -13.04 -36.12
C VAL A 317 -43.45 -13.50 -37.49
N THR A 318 -42.19 -13.96 -37.61
CA THR A 318 -41.65 -14.46 -38.89
C THR A 318 -42.30 -15.77 -39.37
N LEU A 319 -42.87 -16.55 -38.44
CA LEU A 319 -43.69 -17.74 -38.74
C LEU A 319 -45.07 -17.42 -39.36
N ARG A 320 -45.54 -16.16 -39.32
CA ARG A 320 -46.84 -15.78 -39.93
C ARG A 320 -46.74 -15.64 -41.47
N PRO A 321 -47.72 -16.15 -42.22
CA PRO A 321 -47.75 -16.00 -43.69
C PRO A 321 -48.03 -14.54 -44.09
N PRO A 322 -47.35 -14.00 -45.12
CA PRO A 322 -47.53 -12.61 -45.53
C PRO A 322 -48.80 -12.45 -46.38
N SER A 323 -49.91 -12.07 -45.75
CA SER A 323 -51.06 -11.49 -46.46
C SER A 323 -51.60 -10.28 -45.71
N GLN A 324 -52.13 -9.33 -46.49
CA GLN A 324 -52.80 -8.09 -46.05
C GLN A 324 -51.90 -6.99 -45.43
N LEU A 325 -51.38 -6.11 -46.28
CA LEU A 325 -51.40 -4.64 -46.13
C LEU A 325 -50.93 -3.98 -47.45
N ARG A 326 -51.84 -3.30 -48.17
CA ARG A 326 -51.57 -2.63 -49.47
C ARG A 326 -52.61 -1.51 -49.73
N ARG A 327 -52.20 -0.42 -50.41
CA ARG A 327 -52.92 0.86 -50.77
C ARG A 327 -52.84 1.94 -49.66
N ALA A 328 -52.71 3.25 -49.93
CA ALA A 328 -52.48 4.09 -51.15
C ALA A 328 -51.89 5.48 -50.71
N GLY A 329 -51.42 6.42 -51.54
CA GLY A 329 -51.17 6.42 -53.00
C GLY A 329 -51.81 7.60 -53.78
N ALA A 330 -51.11 8.74 -53.98
CA ALA A 330 -51.51 9.87 -54.85
C ALA A 330 -50.32 10.81 -55.21
N GLU A 331 -50.41 11.53 -56.34
CA GLU A 331 -49.34 12.31 -56.99
C GLU A 331 -49.62 13.84 -57.00
N ARG A 332 -48.58 14.68 -57.19
CA ARG A 332 -48.60 15.92 -58.01
C ARG A 332 -47.19 16.54 -58.19
N GLU A 333 -47.00 17.25 -59.29
CA GLU A 333 -45.73 17.82 -59.77
C GLU A 333 -45.55 19.31 -59.40
N GLU A 334 -44.29 19.82 -59.37
CA GLU A 334 -43.71 20.76 -60.38
C GLU A 334 -42.65 21.76 -59.82
N HIS A 335 -41.70 22.13 -60.71
CA HIS A 335 -40.73 23.27 -60.71
C HIS A 335 -39.36 23.29 -59.95
N HIS A 336 -38.29 23.22 -60.79
CA HIS A 336 -36.99 23.95 -60.82
C HIS A 336 -36.22 24.27 -59.50
N GLU A 337 -35.05 23.66 -59.26
CA GLU A 337 -33.68 23.98 -59.78
C GLU A 337 -32.88 24.97 -58.89
N PRO A 338 -31.52 24.93 -58.85
CA PRO A 338 -30.57 23.92 -59.33
C PRO A 338 -29.61 23.40 -58.25
N SER A 339 -28.93 22.28 -58.49
CA SER A 339 -27.50 22.10 -58.16
C SER A 339 -26.97 20.75 -58.66
N SER A 340 -25.87 20.79 -59.40
CA SER A 340 -25.11 19.63 -59.85
C SER A 340 -24.40 18.92 -58.68
N GLY A 341 -24.47 17.59 -58.65
CA GLY A 341 -23.70 16.75 -57.73
C GLY A 341 -23.52 15.36 -58.34
N GLN A 342 -22.47 15.19 -59.14
CA GLN A 342 -22.15 13.90 -59.74
C GLN A 342 -21.69 12.88 -58.70
N THR A 343 -21.73 11.62 -59.13
CA THR A 343 -21.43 10.44 -58.34
C THR A 343 -20.02 10.42 -57.75
N LEU A 344 -19.90 9.69 -56.64
CA LEU A 344 -18.69 9.29 -55.93
C LEU A 344 -17.73 8.48 -56.84
N THR A 345 -17.11 9.14 -57.82
CA THR A 345 -16.25 8.51 -58.84
C THR A 345 -15.09 9.42 -59.27
N GLU A 346 -14.99 10.63 -58.73
CA GLU A 346 -13.86 11.57 -58.92
C GLU A 346 -13.42 12.19 -57.59
N SER A 347 -12.93 11.36 -56.66
CA SER A 347 -12.19 11.82 -55.48
C SER A 347 -11.08 10.84 -55.04
N LEU A 348 -10.52 10.12 -56.02
CA LEU A 348 -9.20 9.49 -55.91
C LEU A 348 -8.19 10.31 -56.72
N GLN A 349 -7.74 11.44 -56.17
CA GLN A 349 -6.44 12.08 -56.43
C GLN A 349 -6.36 13.46 -55.75
N ALA A 350 -5.79 13.50 -54.55
CA ALA A 350 -5.15 14.68 -53.99
C ALA A 350 -4.00 14.21 -53.09
N LEU A 351 -2.78 14.64 -53.38
CA LEU A 351 -1.63 14.45 -52.49
C LEU A 351 -1.78 15.39 -51.28
N PRO A 352 -1.33 14.99 -50.06
CA PRO A 352 -1.26 15.93 -48.95
C PRO A 352 -0.24 17.06 -49.26
N PRO A 353 -0.41 18.25 -48.67
CA PRO A 353 0.53 19.36 -48.88
C PRO A 353 1.92 19.05 -48.30
N GLU A 354 2.95 19.62 -48.90
CA GLU A 354 4.32 19.54 -48.39
C GLU A 354 4.41 20.12 -46.97
N VAL A 355 4.85 19.28 -46.02
CA VAL A 355 5.35 19.75 -44.73
C VAL A 355 6.69 20.45 -45.01
N PRO A 356 6.89 21.71 -44.56
CA PRO A 356 8.18 22.37 -44.73
C PRO A 356 9.26 21.56 -44.01
N ALA A 357 10.35 21.25 -44.73
CA ALA A 357 11.40 20.38 -44.23
C ALA A 357 11.98 20.91 -42.90
N ALA A 358 12.02 20.04 -41.89
CA ALA A 358 12.75 20.31 -40.66
C ALA A 358 14.23 20.59 -40.99
N PRO A 359 14.90 21.49 -40.24
CA PRO A 359 16.33 21.72 -40.44
C PRO A 359 17.09 20.40 -40.24
N VAL A 360 17.85 20.00 -41.25
CA VAL A 360 18.75 18.85 -41.17
C VAL A 360 19.88 19.21 -40.20
N TYR A 361 19.71 18.85 -38.94
CA TYR A 361 20.82 18.75 -38.01
C TYR A 361 21.71 17.61 -38.49
N GLU A 362 22.96 17.95 -38.78
CA GLU A 362 23.99 16.98 -39.17
C GLU A 362 24.27 16.07 -37.97
N VAL A 363 23.58 14.91 -37.93
CA VAL A 363 23.81 13.88 -36.91
C VAL A 363 25.21 13.35 -37.12
N LYS A 364 26.14 13.89 -36.32
CA LYS A 364 27.52 13.48 -36.26
C LYS A 364 27.53 12.01 -35.83
N GLU A 365 27.85 11.10 -36.76
CA GLU A 365 27.84 9.66 -36.49
C GLU A 365 28.55 9.36 -35.18
N ALA A 366 27.80 8.81 -34.22
CA ALA A 366 28.37 8.29 -33.00
C ALA A 366 29.32 7.16 -33.40
N ARG A 367 30.62 7.37 -33.20
CA ARG A 367 31.64 6.34 -33.44
C ARG A 367 31.18 5.06 -32.75
N THR A 368 31.07 3.97 -33.51
CA THR A 368 30.88 2.64 -32.95
C THR A 368 32.02 2.35 -31.99
N ALA A 369 31.70 2.36 -30.70
CA ALA A 369 32.63 1.97 -29.65
C ALA A 369 33.02 0.49 -29.84
N ALA A 370 34.15 0.08 -29.27
CA ALA A 370 34.48 -1.34 -29.21
C ALA A 370 33.40 -2.08 -28.38
N PRO A 371 33.03 -3.33 -28.74
CA PRO A 371 32.04 -4.09 -28.00
C PRO A 371 32.40 -4.22 -26.51
N VAL A 372 31.43 -3.96 -25.65
CA VAL A 372 31.60 -4.05 -24.19
C VAL A 372 31.46 -5.51 -23.76
N ALA A 373 32.44 -6.01 -23.01
CA ALA A 373 32.33 -7.32 -22.37
C ALA A 373 31.35 -7.23 -21.18
N ILE A 374 30.55 -8.28 -20.97
CA ILE A 374 29.60 -8.30 -19.86
C ILE A 374 30.32 -8.24 -18.50
N ASP A 375 30.03 -7.20 -17.73
CA ASP A 375 30.57 -7.00 -16.39
C ASP A 375 29.57 -7.53 -15.34
N ARG A 376 30.05 -8.22 -14.31
CA ARG A 376 29.21 -8.63 -13.18
C ARG A 376 28.73 -7.42 -12.36
N SER A 377 29.45 -6.29 -12.36
CA SER A 377 29.14 -5.12 -11.54
C SER A 377 27.82 -4.43 -11.89
N ILE A 378 27.31 -4.61 -13.11
CA ILE A 378 26.03 -4.02 -13.52
C ILE A 378 24.83 -4.78 -12.95
N PHE A 379 25.00 -6.02 -12.48
CA PHE A 379 23.95 -6.86 -11.89
C PHE A 379 23.83 -6.58 -10.39
N ARG A 380 22.92 -5.67 -10.02
CA ARG A 380 22.80 -5.11 -8.67
C ARG A 380 21.72 -5.83 -7.86
N ALA A 381 21.50 -5.38 -6.62
CA ALA A 381 20.59 -6.04 -5.68
C ALA A 381 19.10 -6.03 -6.11
N TYR A 382 18.67 -5.11 -6.98
CA TYR A 382 17.25 -4.96 -7.36
C TYR A 382 17.01 -4.55 -8.83
N ASP A 383 18.07 -4.23 -9.57
CA ASP A 383 18.02 -3.86 -10.99
C ASP A 383 19.34 -4.24 -11.69
N ILE A 384 19.39 -4.05 -13.01
CA ILE A 384 20.64 -4.00 -13.76
C ILE A 384 20.93 -2.53 -14.10
N ARG A 385 22.15 -2.03 -13.87
CA ARG A 385 22.52 -0.62 -14.12
C ARG A 385 23.97 -0.47 -14.56
N GLY A 386 24.20 0.17 -15.70
CA GLY A 386 25.54 0.42 -16.25
C GLY A 386 25.67 1.79 -16.90
N VAL A 387 26.90 2.13 -17.30
CA VAL A 387 27.22 3.35 -18.05
C VAL A 387 27.38 2.99 -19.52
N VAL A 388 26.65 3.70 -20.38
CA VAL A 388 26.57 3.38 -21.80
C VAL A 388 27.90 3.63 -22.50
N GLY A 389 28.37 2.63 -23.25
CA GLY A 389 29.69 2.63 -23.89
C GLY A 389 30.87 2.35 -22.95
N GLN A 390 30.63 2.03 -21.67
CA GLN A 390 31.65 1.61 -20.70
C GLN A 390 31.37 0.22 -20.13
N SER A 391 30.17 0.01 -19.55
CA SER A 391 29.73 -1.26 -18.95
C SER A 391 28.37 -1.75 -19.48
N LEU A 392 27.70 -0.96 -20.32
CA LEU A 392 26.46 -1.31 -20.99
C LEU A 392 26.51 -0.88 -22.47
N ASP A 393 26.12 -1.76 -23.38
CA ASP A 393 25.94 -1.47 -24.80
C ASP A 393 24.82 -2.33 -25.40
N ALA A 394 24.65 -2.26 -26.73
CA ALA A 394 23.70 -3.07 -27.48
C ALA A 394 23.90 -4.59 -27.30
N GLY A 395 25.14 -5.07 -27.34
CA GLY A 395 25.44 -6.50 -27.19
C GLY A 395 25.12 -7.01 -25.79
N VAL A 396 25.45 -6.23 -24.76
CA VAL A 396 25.09 -6.53 -23.36
C VAL A 396 23.57 -6.53 -23.17
N ALA A 397 22.84 -5.56 -23.76
CA ALA A 397 21.38 -5.51 -23.72
C ALA A 397 20.72 -6.72 -24.40
N GLU A 398 21.25 -7.17 -25.54
CA GLU A 398 20.78 -8.37 -26.24
C GLU A 398 21.00 -9.64 -25.42
N LEU A 399 22.17 -9.80 -24.79
CA LEU A 399 22.46 -10.92 -23.88
C LEU A 399 21.52 -10.93 -22.67
N ILE A 400 21.22 -9.76 -22.08
CA ILE A 400 20.26 -9.63 -20.98
C ILE A 400 18.86 -10.04 -21.44
N GLY A 401 18.42 -9.57 -22.61
CA GLY A 401 17.12 -9.97 -23.19
C GLY A 401 17.02 -11.47 -23.43
N HIS A 402 18.10 -12.08 -23.92
CA HIS A 402 18.17 -13.53 -24.12
C HIS A 402 18.13 -14.30 -22.79
N ALA A 403 18.82 -13.81 -21.75
CA ALA A 403 18.79 -14.41 -20.42
C ALA A 403 17.39 -14.33 -19.76
N ILE A 404 16.71 -13.19 -19.85
CA ILE A 404 15.34 -13.00 -19.35
C ILE A 404 14.38 -13.92 -20.10
N GLY A 405 14.47 -13.98 -21.43
CA GLY A 405 13.65 -14.87 -22.25
C GLY A 405 13.89 -16.36 -21.96
N SER A 406 15.11 -16.72 -21.55
CA SER A 406 15.47 -18.09 -21.13
C SER A 406 14.85 -18.45 -19.77
N LEU A 407 14.91 -17.54 -18.79
CA LEU A 407 14.23 -17.68 -17.51
C LEU A 407 12.70 -17.80 -17.68
N MET A 408 12.13 -16.99 -18.57
CA MET A 408 10.71 -17.08 -18.94
C MET A 408 10.35 -18.43 -19.59
N HIS A 409 11.21 -18.96 -20.47
CA HIS A 409 11.01 -20.28 -21.08
C HIS A 409 10.94 -21.38 -20.00
N GLU A 410 11.86 -21.39 -19.03
CA GLU A 410 11.86 -22.33 -17.91
C GLU A 410 10.60 -22.22 -17.03
N LYS A 411 10.10 -20.99 -16.82
CA LYS A 411 8.83 -20.73 -16.10
C LYS A 411 7.57 -20.97 -16.94
N GLY A 412 7.69 -21.33 -18.23
CA GLY A 412 6.55 -21.53 -19.13
C GLY A 412 5.81 -20.25 -19.53
N LEU A 413 6.45 -19.08 -19.41
CA LEU A 413 5.86 -17.76 -19.65
C LEU A 413 6.16 -17.28 -21.08
N GLN A 414 5.14 -16.82 -21.81
CA GLN A 414 5.26 -16.47 -23.22
C GLN A 414 5.37 -14.97 -23.49
N ASP A 415 4.47 -14.18 -22.90
CA ASP A 415 4.31 -12.76 -23.21
C ASP A 415 5.13 -11.85 -22.27
N ILE A 416 5.71 -10.78 -22.82
CA ILE A 416 6.46 -9.77 -22.07
C ILE A 416 6.20 -8.37 -22.60
N VAL A 417 5.89 -7.42 -21.72
CA VAL A 417 5.78 -6.00 -22.06
C VAL A 417 7.15 -5.34 -21.96
N VAL A 418 7.54 -4.56 -22.96
CA VAL A 418 8.80 -3.80 -22.96
C VAL A 418 8.48 -2.33 -23.16
N GLY A 419 9.20 -1.46 -22.47
CA GLY A 419 9.18 -0.02 -22.72
C GLY A 419 10.46 0.64 -22.23
N ARG A 420 10.61 1.94 -22.48
CA ARG A 420 11.82 2.70 -22.13
C ARG A 420 11.54 4.11 -21.62
N ASP A 421 12.48 4.65 -20.85
CA ASP A 421 12.48 6.07 -20.50
C ASP A 421 12.94 6.98 -21.67
N GLY A 422 13.06 8.28 -21.39
CA GLY A 422 13.41 9.33 -22.34
C GLY A 422 14.90 9.45 -22.69
N ARG A 423 15.77 8.53 -22.25
CA ARG A 423 17.22 8.65 -22.45
C ARG A 423 17.65 8.44 -23.89
N LEU A 424 18.71 9.15 -24.27
CA LEU A 424 19.28 9.12 -25.63
C LEU A 424 19.72 7.70 -26.08
N SER A 425 20.15 6.86 -25.13
CA SER A 425 20.53 5.46 -25.38
C SER A 425 19.36 4.50 -25.46
N GLY A 426 18.17 4.91 -25.01
CA GLY A 426 16.98 4.07 -24.88
C GLY A 426 16.58 3.33 -26.17
N PRO A 427 16.49 3.99 -27.34
CA PRO A 427 16.11 3.33 -28.60
C PRO A 427 17.00 2.15 -28.98
N VAL A 428 18.33 2.28 -28.85
CA VAL A 428 19.29 1.23 -29.22
C VAL A 428 19.26 0.08 -28.21
N LEU A 429 19.16 0.39 -26.91
CA LEU A 429 19.13 -0.61 -25.85
C LEU A 429 17.82 -1.42 -25.86
N VAL A 430 16.68 -0.78 -26.14
CA VAL A 430 15.39 -1.48 -26.22
C VAL A 430 15.32 -2.38 -27.45
N GLU A 431 15.74 -1.93 -28.63
CA GLU A 431 15.82 -2.76 -29.84
C GLU A 431 16.67 -4.02 -29.61
N SER A 432 17.82 -3.86 -28.96
CA SER A 432 18.75 -4.95 -28.67
C SER A 432 18.18 -5.94 -27.63
N LEU A 433 17.57 -5.42 -26.55
CA LEU A 433 16.86 -6.24 -25.56
C LEU A 433 15.76 -7.08 -26.21
N ILE A 434 14.95 -6.47 -27.08
CA ILE A 434 13.89 -7.13 -27.83
C ILE A 434 14.47 -8.25 -28.71
N ALA A 435 15.57 -8.00 -29.44
CA ALA A 435 16.23 -9.04 -30.24
C ALA A 435 16.62 -10.28 -29.40
N GLY A 436 17.13 -10.08 -28.18
CA GLY A 436 17.41 -11.15 -27.23
C GLY A 436 16.17 -11.94 -26.78
N LEU A 437 15.08 -11.25 -26.45
CA LEU A 437 13.80 -11.86 -26.09
C LEU A 437 13.19 -12.68 -27.24
N LEU A 438 13.31 -12.18 -28.48
CA LEU A 438 12.85 -12.86 -29.69
C LEU A 438 13.69 -14.11 -30.00
N LYS A 439 15.01 -14.13 -29.73
CA LYS A 439 15.85 -15.35 -29.83
C LYS A 439 15.39 -16.45 -28.87
N ALA A 440 14.94 -16.08 -27.68
CA ALA A 440 14.33 -17.00 -26.72
C ALA A 440 12.86 -17.38 -27.08
N GLY A 441 12.32 -16.90 -28.20
CA GLY A 441 10.98 -17.23 -28.66
C GLY A 441 9.85 -16.58 -27.86
N ARG A 442 10.11 -15.47 -27.14
CA ARG A 442 9.08 -14.76 -26.36
C ARG A 442 8.19 -13.91 -27.28
N HIS A 443 6.94 -13.69 -26.90
CA HIS A 443 6.10 -12.69 -27.53
C HIS A 443 6.31 -11.35 -26.83
N VAL A 444 6.80 -10.35 -27.56
CA VAL A 444 7.16 -9.04 -27.00
C VAL A 444 6.11 -8.02 -27.42
N ILE A 445 5.58 -7.29 -26.44
CA ILE A 445 4.70 -6.15 -26.66
C ILE A 445 5.47 -4.88 -26.28
N ASP A 446 5.97 -4.16 -27.26
CA ASP A 446 6.69 -2.91 -27.06
C ASP A 446 5.70 -1.73 -26.98
N ILE A 447 5.67 -1.07 -25.84
CA ILE A 447 4.84 0.12 -25.58
C ILE A 447 5.59 1.44 -25.80
N GLY A 448 6.83 1.37 -26.28
CA GLY A 448 7.65 2.51 -26.66
C GLY A 448 8.17 3.30 -25.47
N GLN A 449 8.06 4.63 -25.56
CA GLN A 449 8.55 5.53 -24.53
C GLN A 449 7.47 5.75 -23.46
N ALA A 450 7.73 5.29 -22.24
CA ALA A 450 6.75 5.20 -21.18
C ALA A 450 7.41 5.35 -19.79
N PRO A 451 6.72 5.96 -18.80
CA PRO A 451 7.11 5.83 -17.39
C PRO A 451 7.17 4.36 -16.96
N THR A 452 8.08 4.05 -16.04
CA THR A 452 8.19 2.73 -15.42
C THR A 452 6.85 2.21 -14.84
N PRO A 453 6.00 3.01 -14.15
CA PRO A 453 4.69 2.53 -13.72
C PRO A 453 3.73 2.21 -14.87
N LEU A 454 3.83 2.88 -16.03
CA LEU A 454 3.03 2.53 -17.21
C LEU A 454 3.46 1.16 -17.79
N ILE A 455 4.76 0.85 -17.74
CA ILE A 455 5.32 -0.45 -18.15
C ILE A 455 4.86 -1.56 -17.18
N TYR A 456 4.87 -1.30 -15.87
CA TYR A 456 4.29 -2.21 -14.88
C TYR A 456 2.78 -2.40 -15.11
N PHE A 457 2.02 -1.32 -15.30
CA PHE A 457 0.60 -1.36 -15.62
C PHE A 457 0.33 -2.23 -16.87
N GLY A 458 1.13 -2.08 -17.93
CA GLY A 458 1.05 -2.92 -19.12
C GLY A 458 1.14 -4.41 -18.82
N ALA A 459 2.03 -4.84 -17.92
CA ALA A 459 2.15 -6.25 -17.53
C ALA A 459 0.85 -6.83 -16.92
N TYR A 460 0.08 -6.02 -16.18
CA TYR A 460 -1.21 -6.39 -15.61
C TYR A 460 -2.36 -6.23 -16.64
N HIS A 461 -2.46 -5.06 -17.25
CA HIS A 461 -3.54 -4.67 -18.17
C HIS A 461 -3.60 -5.59 -19.41
N LEU A 462 -2.44 -5.90 -19.98
CA LEU A 462 -2.30 -6.80 -21.13
C LEU A 462 -2.19 -8.28 -20.74
N ARG A 463 -2.24 -8.59 -19.43
CA ARG A 463 -2.16 -9.94 -18.85
C ARG A 463 -0.86 -10.71 -19.18
N ALA A 464 0.19 -10.01 -19.59
CA ALA A 464 1.49 -10.63 -19.88
C ALA A 464 2.19 -11.17 -18.63
N GLY A 465 1.97 -10.53 -17.47
CA GLY A 465 2.60 -10.90 -16.19
C GLY A 465 4.11 -10.66 -16.12
N SER A 466 4.77 -10.35 -17.23
CA SER A 466 6.20 -10.06 -17.31
C SER A 466 6.44 -8.73 -17.99
N CYS A 467 7.43 -7.96 -17.55
CA CYS A 467 7.86 -6.75 -18.25
C CYS A 467 9.33 -6.38 -18.00
N VAL A 468 9.86 -5.52 -18.88
CA VAL A 468 11.16 -4.84 -18.68
C VAL A 468 11.00 -3.35 -18.97
N SER A 469 11.37 -2.52 -18.00
CA SER A 469 11.61 -1.08 -18.23
C SER A 469 13.09 -0.85 -18.50
N VAL A 470 13.41 -0.33 -19.69
CA VAL A 470 14.76 0.12 -20.06
C VAL A 470 14.92 1.57 -19.60
N THR A 471 15.65 1.75 -18.51
CA THR A 471 15.70 3.02 -17.81
C THR A 471 17.01 3.25 -17.07
N GLY A 472 17.43 4.51 -16.93
CA GLY A 472 18.46 4.96 -15.98
C GLY A 472 17.91 5.59 -14.69
N SER A 473 16.59 5.64 -14.50
CA SER A 473 15.90 6.34 -13.39
C SER A 473 16.41 7.77 -13.21
N HIS A 474 16.84 8.14 -12.01
CA HIS A 474 17.37 9.45 -11.61
C HIS A 474 18.87 9.64 -11.87
N ASN A 475 19.59 8.65 -12.45
CA ASN A 475 21.03 8.75 -12.69
C ASN A 475 21.40 9.76 -13.82
N PRO A 476 22.65 10.23 -13.93
CA PRO A 476 23.10 11.11 -15.02
C PRO A 476 22.82 10.55 -16.43
N PRO A 477 22.78 11.39 -17.49
CA PRO A 477 22.34 11.00 -18.85
C PRO A 477 22.99 9.74 -19.46
N ASP A 478 24.25 9.47 -19.13
CA ASP A 478 25.05 8.37 -19.65
C ASP A 478 24.77 7.01 -18.98
N TYR A 479 24.01 6.99 -17.89
CA TYR A 479 23.54 5.76 -17.25
C TYR A 479 22.27 5.21 -17.92
N ASN A 480 22.17 3.89 -18.02
CA ASN A 480 20.93 3.18 -18.35
C ASN A 480 20.91 1.79 -17.67
N GLY A 481 19.87 1.01 -17.86
CA GLY A 481 19.63 -0.21 -17.09
C GLY A 481 18.27 -0.85 -17.34
N PHE A 482 17.95 -1.86 -16.53
CA PHE A 482 16.76 -2.70 -16.68
C PHE A 482 16.10 -2.97 -15.33
N LYS A 483 14.84 -2.54 -15.17
CA LYS A 483 13.93 -2.97 -14.09
C LYS A 483 13.07 -4.11 -14.63
N ILE A 484 13.08 -5.29 -13.98
CA ILE A 484 12.59 -6.54 -14.57
C ILE A 484 11.51 -7.20 -13.70
N VAL A 485 10.41 -7.60 -14.33
CA VAL A 485 9.34 -8.42 -13.74
C VAL A 485 9.14 -9.68 -14.59
N VAL A 486 9.10 -10.86 -13.98
CA VAL A 486 8.84 -12.14 -14.67
C VAL A 486 7.77 -12.92 -13.91
N GLY A 487 6.63 -13.18 -14.53
CA GLY A 487 5.55 -13.98 -13.93
C GLY A 487 4.95 -13.36 -12.66
N GLY A 488 4.86 -12.02 -12.60
CA GLY A 488 4.37 -11.25 -11.46
C GLY A 488 5.40 -11.01 -10.37
N GLU A 489 6.62 -11.53 -10.50
CA GLU A 489 7.72 -11.38 -9.55
C GLU A 489 8.72 -10.31 -10.04
N THR A 490 8.95 -9.25 -9.25
CA THR A 490 10.03 -8.28 -9.53
C THR A 490 11.36 -8.90 -9.14
N LEU A 491 12.29 -9.03 -10.08
CA LEU A 491 13.56 -9.71 -9.83
C LEU A 491 14.46 -8.89 -8.89
N SER A 492 15.11 -9.57 -7.95
CA SER A 492 16.08 -9.00 -7.02
C SER A 492 17.04 -10.08 -6.49
N GLY A 493 18.15 -9.65 -5.88
CA GLY A 493 19.15 -10.54 -5.28
C GLY A 493 19.61 -11.64 -6.21
N ASP A 494 19.53 -12.88 -5.75
CA ASP A 494 19.96 -14.08 -6.47
C ASP A 494 19.29 -14.24 -7.85
N ALA A 495 18.07 -13.72 -8.04
CA ALA A 495 17.38 -13.79 -9.33
C ALA A 495 17.99 -12.86 -10.39
N ILE A 496 18.55 -11.71 -9.98
CA ILE A 496 19.35 -10.85 -10.88
C ILE A 496 20.73 -11.48 -11.13
N VAL A 497 21.33 -12.09 -10.10
CA VAL A 497 22.62 -12.80 -10.25
C VAL A 497 22.50 -14.00 -11.19
N ASP A 498 21.38 -14.75 -11.19
CA ASP A 498 21.16 -15.85 -12.13
C ASP A 498 21.09 -15.37 -13.58
N LEU A 499 20.62 -14.16 -13.88
CA LEU A 499 20.67 -13.61 -15.24
C LEU A 499 22.12 -13.44 -15.73
N TYR A 500 23.04 -12.99 -14.87
CA TYR A 500 24.48 -12.98 -15.18
C TYR A 500 25.02 -14.40 -15.36
N SER A 501 24.72 -15.31 -14.43
CA SER A 501 25.20 -16.69 -14.50
C SER A 501 24.72 -17.41 -15.77
N ARG A 502 23.49 -17.19 -16.22
CA ARG A 502 22.97 -17.72 -17.49
C ARG A 502 23.82 -17.34 -18.69
N ILE A 503 24.27 -16.08 -18.74
CA ILE A 503 25.09 -15.55 -19.83
C ILE A 503 26.52 -16.10 -19.72
N ALA A 504 27.09 -16.11 -18.51
CA ALA A 504 28.46 -16.59 -18.26
C ALA A 504 28.62 -18.11 -18.44
N GLU A 505 27.57 -18.89 -18.20
CA GLU A 505 27.55 -20.36 -18.25
C GLU A 505 26.94 -20.92 -19.56
N ASP A 506 26.59 -20.05 -20.51
CA ASP A 506 25.89 -20.40 -21.77
C ASP A 506 24.57 -21.18 -21.56
N ARG A 507 23.84 -20.88 -20.48
CA ARG A 507 22.48 -21.41 -20.20
C ARG A 507 21.40 -20.57 -20.90
N LEU A 508 21.64 -20.23 -22.16
CA LEU A 508 20.73 -19.41 -22.97
C LEU A 508 19.86 -20.32 -23.86
N TYR A 509 18.55 -20.23 -23.70
CA TYR A 509 17.59 -20.98 -24.50
C TYR A 509 17.42 -20.35 -25.88
N LEU A 510 17.81 -21.07 -26.94
CA LEU A 510 17.51 -20.69 -28.32
C LEU A 510 16.23 -21.40 -28.79
N ALA A 511 15.20 -20.63 -29.12
CA ALA A 511 13.95 -21.18 -29.61
C ALA A 511 14.07 -21.69 -31.06
N SER A 512 13.30 -22.73 -31.39
CA SER A 512 13.26 -23.30 -32.76
C SER A 512 12.58 -22.39 -33.78
N MET A 513 11.77 -21.45 -33.30
CA MET A 513 11.22 -20.32 -34.06
C MET A 513 11.45 -19.05 -33.24
N GLN A 514 11.80 -17.96 -33.91
CA GLN A 514 11.87 -16.65 -33.24
C GLN A 514 10.49 -16.24 -32.72
N GLY A 515 10.51 -15.39 -31.69
CA GLY A 515 9.32 -14.76 -31.14
C GLY A 515 8.65 -13.79 -32.10
N SER A 516 7.57 -13.16 -31.63
CA SER A 516 6.87 -12.07 -32.33
C SER A 516 7.00 -10.75 -31.57
N LEU A 517 6.90 -9.65 -32.30
CA LEU A 517 6.89 -8.28 -31.76
C LEU A 517 5.56 -7.61 -32.15
N GLU A 518 4.85 -7.08 -31.15
CA GLU A 518 3.68 -6.21 -31.29
C GLU A 518 4.06 -4.82 -30.78
N MET A 519 3.68 -3.75 -31.50
CA MET A 519 3.78 -2.37 -31.01
C MET A 519 2.41 -1.93 -30.47
N ARG A 520 2.33 -1.38 -29.26
CA ARG A 520 1.04 -1.00 -28.67
C ARG A 520 1.13 0.20 -27.73
N ASP A 521 0.36 1.26 -28.02
CA ASP A 521 0.12 2.35 -27.07
C ASP A 521 -0.93 1.90 -26.02
N ILE A 522 -0.66 2.20 -24.75
CA ILE A 522 -1.54 1.98 -23.58
C ILE A 522 -1.59 3.21 -22.65
N ALA A 523 -1.04 4.36 -23.07
CA ALA A 523 -0.99 5.57 -22.25
C ALA A 523 -2.40 6.07 -21.90
N GLU A 524 -3.33 6.03 -22.86
CA GLU A 524 -4.72 6.43 -22.61
C GLU A 524 -5.48 5.40 -21.75
N ASP A 525 -5.19 4.09 -21.90
CA ASP A 525 -5.76 3.05 -21.01
C ASP A 525 -5.38 3.30 -19.55
N TYR A 526 -4.14 3.76 -19.29
CA TYR A 526 -3.69 4.15 -17.96
C TYR A 526 -4.37 5.44 -17.47
N VAL A 527 -4.42 6.50 -18.28
CA VAL A 527 -5.11 7.76 -17.93
C VAL A 527 -6.56 7.48 -17.51
N GLN A 528 -7.30 6.74 -18.36
CA GLN A 528 -8.70 6.38 -18.09
C GLN A 528 -8.83 5.48 -16.86
N ARG A 529 -7.90 4.54 -16.64
CA ARG A 529 -7.91 3.68 -15.44
C ARG A 529 -7.69 4.47 -14.16
N VAL A 530 -6.84 5.49 -14.16
CA VAL A 530 -6.67 6.37 -12.98
C VAL A 530 -7.90 7.26 -12.81
N SER A 531 -8.34 7.96 -13.86
CA SER A 531 -9.45 8.92 -13.76
C SER A 531 -10.83 8.29 -13.52
N ALA A 532 -11.03 7.01 -13.85
CA ALA A 532 -12.26 6.28 -13.52
C ALA A 532 -12.38 5.90 -12.03
N ASP A 533 -11.29 5.94 -11.27
CA ASP A 533 -11.21 5.59 -9.84
C ASP A 533 -10.93 6.81 -8.97
N VAL A 534 -10.17 7.79 -9.47
CA VAL A 534 -9.78 9.02 -8.77
C VAL A 534 -10.38 10.24 -9.49
N GLN A 535 -11.07 11.10 -8.75
CA GLN A 535 -11.62 12.39 -9.19
C GLN A 535 -11.50 13.41 -8.05
N ILE A 536 -11.35 14.71 -8.38
CA ILE A 536 -11.36 15.79 -7.39
C ILE A 536 -12.53 16.76 -7.60
N ASP A 537 -13.41 16.85 -6.59
CA ASP A 537 -14.57 17.75 -6.60
C ASP A 537 -14.19 19.25 -6.49
N ARG A 538 -12.96 19.52 -6.03
CA ARG A 538 -12.39 20.86 -5.89
C ARG A 538 -11.10 20.94 -6.72
N PRO A 539 -11.07 21.71 -7.82
CA PRO A 539 -9.85 21.92 -8.58
C PRO A 539 -8.73 22.46 -7.69
N LEU A 540 -7.54 21.86 -7.81
CA LEU A 540 -6.31 22.29 -7.17
C LEU A 540 -5.34 22.77 -8.24
N LYS A 541 -4.64 23.88 -7.98
CA LYS A 541 -3.56 24.39 -8.84
C LYS A 541 -2.27 23.68 -8.51
N VAL A 542 -1.74 22.94 -9.49
CA VAL A 542 -0.58 22.06 -9.30
C VAL A 542 0.50 22.40 -10.31
N VAL A 543 1.69 22.75 -9.83
CA VAL A 543 2.89 22.79 -10.67
C VAL A 543 3.47 21.38 -10.74
N ILE A 544 3.68 20.86 -11.95
CA ILE A 544 4.30 19.54 -12.17
C ILE A 544 5.71 19.75 -12.69
N ASP A 545 6.71 19.32 -11.93
CA ASP A 545 8.09 19.22 -12.39
C ASP A 545 8.40 17.77 -12.82
N ALA A 546 8.93 17.60 -14.03
CA ALA A 546 9.40 16.30 -14.52
C ALA A 546 10.91 16.22 -14.73
N GLY A 547 11.67 17.31 -14.53
CA GLY A 547 13.12 17.37 -14.78
C GLY A 547 13.56 16.82 -16.14
N ASN A 548 12.76 17.04 -17.19
CA ASN A 548 12.89 16.47 -18.54
C ASN A 548 12.84 14.93 -18.64
N GLY A 549 12.42 14.25 -17.57
CA GLY A 549 12.14 12.82 -17.52
C GLY A 549 10.84 12.42 -18.22
N VAL A 550 10.64 11.11 -18.42
CA VAL A 550 9.54 10.57 -19.24
C VAL A 550 8.14 10.78 -18.62
N ALA A 551 8.08 11.08 -17.31
CA ALA A 551 6.83 11.44 -16.63
C ALA A 551 6.15 12.70 -17.20
N GLY A 552 6.91 13.55 -17.90
CA GLY A 552 6.43 14.84 -18.42
C GLY A 552 5.28 14.78 -19.45
N ASP A 553 5.12 13.69 -20.20
CA ASP A 553 3.93 13.51 -21.06
C ASP A 553 2.71 13.05 -20.25
N LEU A 554 2.89 11.98 -19.45
CA LEU A 554 1.78 11.25 -18.86
C LEU A 554 1.22 11.94 -17.60
N ALA A 555 2.07 12.46 -16.72
CA ALA A 555 1.62 13.01 -15.44
C ALA A 555 0.70 14.23 -15.60
N PRO A 556 0.98 15.22 -16.49
CA PRO A 556 0.05 16.31 -16.75
C PRO A 556 -1.31 15.83 -17.28
N ARG A 557 -1.33 14.82 -18.17
CA ARG A 557 -2.57 14.23 -18.69
C ARG A 557 -3.41 13.59 -17.60
N VAL A 558 -2.79 12.81 -16.71
CA VAL A 558 -3.45 12.14 -15.58
C VAL A 558 -4.02 13.14 -14.58
N LEU A 559 -3.20 14.11 -14.13
CA LEU A 559 -3.68 15.07 -13.11
C LEU A 559 -4.73 16.03 -13.68
N ALA A 560 -4.68 16.39 -14.95
CA ALA A 560 -5.77 17.13 -15.61
C ALA A 560 -7.04 16.28 -15.73
N ALA A 561 -6.94 14.99 -16.06
CA ALA A 561 -8.09 14.08 -16.22
C ALA A 561 -8.84 13.79 -14.91
N ILE A 562 -8.20 13.94 -13.74
CA ILE A 562 -8.89 13.87 -12.44
C ILE A 562 -9.52 15.20 -12.00
N GLY A 563 -9.22 16.31 -12.69
CA GLY A 563 -9.82 17.64 -12.44
C GLY A 563 -8.86 18.73 -11.94
N ALA A 564 -7.53 18.53 -11.97
CA ALA A 564 -6.57 19.53 -11.48
C ALA A 564 -6.22 20.63 -12.52
N GLU A 565 -5.94 21.83 -12.04
CA GLU A 565 -5.38 22.93 -12.83
C GLU A 565 -3.85 22.77 -12.91
N VAL A 566 -3.38 22.07 -13.94
CA VAL A 566 -1.96 21.72 -14.10
C VAL A 566 -1.17 22.85 -14.79
N THR A 567 -0.01 23.20 -14.22
CA THR A 567 1.05 23.95 -14.92
C THR A 567 2.32 23.11 -15.07
N PRO A 568 2.79 22.82 -16.29
CA PRO A 568 4.00 22.05 -16.51
C PRO A 568 5.28 22.87 -16.26
N LEU A 569 6.29 22.20 -15.70
CA LEU A 569 7.66 22.66 -15.50
C LEU A 569 8.60 21.54 -15.98
N TYR A 570 9.45 21.84 -16.95
CA TYR A 570 10.40 20.87 -17.54
C TYR A 570 9.76 19.54 -18.00
N CYS A 571 8.52 19.58 -18.48
CA CYS A 571 7.77 18.39 -18.94
C CYS A 571 8.12 17.93 -20.37
N ASP A 572 8.84 18.73 -21.16
CA ASP A 572 9.38 18.29 -22.45
C ASP A 572 10.46 17.23 -22.21
N VAL A 573 10.26 16.02 -22.74
CA VAL A 573 11.19 14.90 -22.52
C VAL A 573 12.49 15.12 -23.29
N ASP A 574 13.59 15.30 -22.56
CA ASP A 574 14.93 15.46 -23.10
C ASP A 574 15.95 14.69 -22.24
N GLY A 575 16.45 13.58 -22.78
CA GLY A 575 17.44 12.72 -22.14
C GLY A 575 18.82 13.35 -21.90
N ASN A 576 19.04 14.62 -22.28
CA ASN A 576 20.20 15.40 -21.84
C ASN A 576 20.03 15.98 -20.42
N PHE A 577 18.80 16.02 -19.89
CA PHE A 577 18.42 16.68 -18.62
C PHE A 577 18.98 18.12 -18.49
N PRO A 578 18.65 19.03 -19.43
CA PRO A 578 19.32 20.33 -19.59
C PRO A 578 19.06 21.36 -18.48
N ASN A 579 18.13 21.10 -17.56
CA ASN A 579 17.77 22.01 -16.47
C ASN A 579 18.43 21.58 -15.15
N HIS A 580 17.75 20.74 -14.37
CA HIS A 580 18.32 19.98 -13.27
C HIS A 580 18.15 18.48 -13.54
N HIS A 581 18.84 17.63 -12.77
CA HIS A 581 18.58 16.18 -12.85
C HIS A 581 17.18 15.87 -12.28
N PRO A 582 16.47 14.88 -12.84
CA PRO A 582 15.19 14.43 -12.33
C PRO A 582 15.39 13.48 -11.13
N ASP A 583 15.85 14.05 -10.02
CA ASP A 583 15.92 13.39 -8.71
C ASP A 583 15.23 14.27 -7.65
N PRO A 584 13.94 14.05 -7.35
CA PRO A 584 13.20 14.82 -6.37
C PRO A 584 13.61 14.53 -4.91
N SER A 585 14.50 13.55 -4.68
CA SER A 585 15.02 13.26 -3.33
C SER A 585 16.14 14.21 -2.89
N ASP A 586 16.76 14.94 -3.84
CA ASP A 586 17.68 16.04 -3.56
C ASP A 586 16.93 17.38 -3.53
N PRO A 587 16.86 18.08 -2.37
CA PRO A 587 16.20 19.37 -2.26
C PRO A 587 16.74 20.45 -3.21
N HIS A 588 17.98 20.32 -3.72
CA HIS A 588 18.52 21.25 -4.71
C HIS A 588 17.68 21.27 -6.00
N ASN A 589 17.25 20.10 -6.47
CA ASN A 589 16.46 19.96 -7.69
C ASN A 589 15.04 20.53 -7.56
N LEU A 590 14.52 20.67 -6.34
CA LEU A 590 13.19 21.25 -6.07
C LEU A 590 13.16 22.79 -6.09
N THR A 591 14.32 23.45 -6.28
CA THR A 591 14.43 24.91 -6.17
C THR A 591 13.55 25.65 -7.19
N ASP A 592 13.46 25.17 -8.43
CA ASP A 592 12.60 25.78 -9.46
C ASP A 592 11.12 25.51 -9.22
N LEU A 593 10.76 24.30 -8.77
CA LEU A 593 9.40 23.98 -8.34
C LEU A 593 8.92 24.91 -7.22
N ILE A 594 9.71 25.13 -6.17
CA ILE A 594 9.40 26.06 -5.07
C ILE A 594 9.14 27.48 -5.62
N ARG A 595 10.04 28.00 -6.46
CA ARG A 595 9.89 29.33 -7.10
C ARG A 595 8.63 29.43 -7.97
N MET A 596 8.29 28.36 -8.69
CA MET A 596 7.14 28.35 -9.60
C MET A 596 5.82 28.23 -8.84
N VAL A 597 5.77 27.45 -7.75
CA VAL A 597 4.62 27.37 -6.86
C VAL A 597 4.31 28.73 -6.24
N GLU A 598 5.33 29.40 -5.67
CA GLU A 598 5.19 30.76 -5.12
C GLU A 598 4.73 31.77 -6.19
N ARG A 599 5.41 31.79 -7.34
CA ARG A 599 5.15 32.76 -8.42
C ARG A 599 3.75 32.64 -9.04
N LEU A 600 3.21 31.42 -9.13
CA LEU A 600 1.92 31.15 -9.76
C LEU A 600 0.76 31.12 -8.76
N ASP A 601 1.03 31.31 -7.46
CA ASP A 601 0.05 31.19 -6.39
C ASP A 601 -0.63 29.80 -6.38
N ALA A 602 0.14 28.76 -6.69
CA ALA A 602 -0.33 27.38 -6.77
C ALA A 602 -0.65 26.82 -5.37
N ASP A 603 -1.47 25.76 -5.31
CA ASP A 603 -1.84 25.12 -4.04
C ASP A 603 -0.76 24.16 -3.55
N LEU A 604 -0.05 23.52 -4.49
CA LEU A 604 1.14 22.68 -4.26
C LEU A 604 1.96 22.51 -5.54
N GLY A 605 3.19 22.01 -5.38
CA GLY A 605 4.02 21.47 -6.43
C GLY A 605 4.26 19.97 -6.25
N VAL A 606 4.35 19.24 -7.35
CA VAL A 606 4.78 17.83 -7.38
C VAL A 606 5.97 17.67 -8.33
N ALA A 607 6.93 16.83 -7.95
CA ALA A 607 8.11 16.52 -8.75
C ALA A 607 8.22 15.01 -8.98
N PHE A 608 8.56 14.61 -10.20
CA PHE A 608 8.79 13.21 -10.58
C PHE A 608 10.28 12.95 -10.82
N ASP A 609 10.72 11.70 -10.61
CA ASP A 609 12.04 11.27 -11.04
C ASP A 609 12.07 10.85 -12.53
N GLY A 610 13.27 10.57 -13.04
CA GLY A 610 13.49 10.43 -14.49
C GLY A 610 12.64 9.37 -15.20
N ASP A 611 12.18 8.34 -14.47
CA ASP A 611 11.28 7.31 -14.97
C ASP A 611 9.88 7.24 -14.30
N GLY A 612 9.56 8.19 -13.42
CA GLY A 612 8.21 8.46 -12.92
C GLY A 612 7.68 7.51 -11.85
N ASP A 613 8.52 6.68 -11.24
CA ASP A 613 8.10 5.79 -10.14
C ASP A 613 8.29 6.39 -8.74
N ARG A 614 8.77 7.64 -8.66
CA ARG A 614 8.89 8.42 -7.42
C ARG A 614 8.12 9.74 -7.46
N LEU A 615 7.73 10.20 -6.27
CA LEU A 615 7.05 11.48 -6.03
C LEU A 615 7.77 12.31 -4.95
N GLY A 616 8.11 13.55 -5.28
CA GLY A 616 8.42 14.62 -4.34
C GLY A 616 7.30 15.66 -4.28
N VAL A 617 7.13 16.33 -3.15
CA VAL A 617 6.01 17.27 -2.90
C VAL A 617 6.51 18.55 -2.26
N VAL A 618 6.05 19.68 -2.78
CA VAL A 618 6.34 21.02 -2.27
C VAL A 618 5.03 21.73 -1.92
N THR A 619 4.94 22.30 -0.71
CA THR A 619 3.77 23.09 -0.29
C THR A 619 3.79 24.50 -0.90
N ARG A 620 2.67 25.23 -0.79
CA ARG A 620 2.55 26.63 -1.21
C ARG A 620 3.52 27.56 -0.49
N ASP A 621 3.87 27.26 0.76
CA ASP A 621 4.88 27.97 1.55
C ASP A 621 6.32 27.43 1.35
N GLY A 622 6.53 26.58 0.34
CA GLY A 622 7.86 26.13 -0.09
C GLY A 622 8.47 25.01 0.74
N GLN A 623 7.71 24.34 1.62
CA GLN A 623 8.21 23.21 2.40
C GLN A 623 8.30 21.96 1.52
N ASN A 624 9.44 21.26 1.56
CA ASN A 624 9.58 19.93 1.00
C ASN A 624 8.96 18.90 1.97
N ILE A 625 7.92 18.21 1.54
CA ILE A 625 7.26 17.17 2.33
C ILE A 625 7.89 15.83 1.99
N PHE A 626 8.75 15.36 2.88
CA PHE A 626 9.47 14.10 2.69
C PHE A 626 8.54 12.88 2.61
N PRO A 627 8.94 11.82 1.87
CA PRO A 627 8.07 10.68 1.59
C PRO A 627 7.56 9.93 2.83
N ASP A 628 8.32 9.91 3.91
CA ASP A 628 7.92 9.26 5.17
C ASP A 628 6.80 10.02 5.92
N ARG A 629 6.74 11.35 5.79
CA ARG A 629 5.59 12.17 6.23
C ARG A 629 4.40 12.01 5.29
N LEU A 630 4.62 12.04 3.98
CA LEU A 630 3.57 11.82 2.98
C LEU A 630 2.91 10.43 3.13
N LEU A 631 3.69 9.40 3.49
CA LEU A 631 3.19 8.08 3.83
C LEU A 631 2.26 8.07 5.05
N MET A 632 2.40 9.00 6.00
CA MET A 632 1.43 9.14 7.12
C MET A 632 0.06 9.57 6.63
N LEU A 633 0.00 10.44 5.61
CA LEU A 633 -1.26 10.92 5.03
C LEU A 633 -1.93 9.81 4.21
N PHE A 634 -1.16 9.11 3.38
CA PHE A 634 -1.66 7.95 2.62
C PHE A 634 -2.09 6.80 3.53
N ALA A 635 -1.34 6.50 4.59
CA ALA A 635 -1.72 5.48 5.56
C ALA A 635 -3.03 5.82 6.27
N ALA A 636 -3.22 7.07 6.70
CA ALA A 636 -4.47 7.51 7.31
C ALA A 636 -5.68 7.28 6.38
N ASP A 637 -5.57 7.71 5.11
CA ASP A 637 -6.61 7.54 4.09
C ASP A 637 -6.92 6.06 3.80
N VAL A 638 -5.90 5.23 3.57
CA VAL A 638 -6.09 3.79 3.30
C VAL A 638 -6.70 3.07 4.51
N LEU A 639 -6.30 3.42 5.73
CA LEU A 639 -6.78 2.77 6.97
C LEU A 639 -8.21 3.16 7.36
N GLU A 640 -8.70 4.34 6.96
CA GLU A 640 -10.11 4.70 7.12
C GLU A 640 -11.05 3.71 6.41
N ARG A 641 -10.61 3.14 5.28
CA ARG A 641 -11.35 2.12 4.51
C ARG A 641 -10.90 0.68 4.82
N ASN A 642 -9.67 0.48 5.30
CA ASN A 642 -9.08 -0.83 5.57
C ASN A 642 -8.53 -0.94 7.01
N PRO A 643 -9.39 -0.94 8.05
CA PRO A 643 -8.93 -1.04 9.43
C PRO A 643 -8.10 -2.31 9.69
N GLY A 644 -6.99 -2.18 10.41
CA GLY A 644 -6.06 -3.26 10.71
C GLY A 644 -5.05 -3.59 9.60
N ALA A 645 -5.18 -2.99 8.41
CA ALA A 645 -4.30 -3.28 7.27
C ALA A 645 -2.82 -3.00 7.58
N MET A 646 -1.95 -3.77 6.92
CA MET A 646 -0.50 -3.60 7.07
C MET A 646 0.02 -2.48 6.18
N ILE A 647 0.83 -1.60 6.77
CA ILE A 647 1.52 -0.51 6.08
C ILE A 647 3.03 -0.74 6.20
N ILE A 648 3.70 -0.93 5.06
CA ILE A 648 5.15 -1.20 5.02
C ILE A 648 5.94 0.10 4.80
N TYR A 649 7.07 0.24 5.48
CA TYR A 649 8.00 1.36 5.27
C TYR A 649 9.44 0.90 5.44
N ASP A 650 10.40 1.59 4.80
CA ASP A 650 11.81 1.20 4.87
C ASP A 650 12.52 1.70 6.14
N VAL A 651 13.67 1.11 6.47
CA VAL A 651 14.47 1.46 7.66
C VAL A 651 14.86 2.94 7.73
N LYS A 652 14.84 3.68 6.62
CA LYS A 652 15.14 5.12 6.59
C LYS A 652 14.00 6.02 7.10
N CYS A 653 12.75 5.56 7.18
CA CYS A 653 11.61 6.41 7.55
C CYS A 653 11.64 6.87 9.02
N THR A 654 11.10 8.06 9.31
CA THR A 654 11.03 8.63 10.67
C THR A 654 10.38 7.69 11.70
N GLY A 655 10.90 7.71 12.93
CA GLY A 655 10.37 6.94 14.07
C GLY A 655 8.95 7.33 14.51
N ARG A 656 8.37 8.41 13.95
CA ARG A 656 7.00 8.85 14.21
C ARG A 656 5.95 8.13 13.36
N LEU A 657 6.34 7.61 12.19
CA LEU A 657 5.45 6.91 11.25
C LEU A 657 4.76 5.66 11.86
N PRO A 658 5.43 4.78 12.62
CA PRO A 658 4.78 3.61 13.21
C PRO A 658 3.66 4.01 14.18
N GLY A 659 3.92 5.05 14.99
CA GLY A 659 2.92 5.62 15.90
C GLY A 659 1.74 6.23 15.18
N GLN A 660 1.95 6.85 13.99
CA GLN A 660 0.85 7.35 13.17
C GLN A 660 -0.01 6.22 12.59
N ILE A 661 0.62 5.17 12.05
CA ILE A 661 -0.09 4.00 11.52
C ILE A 661 -0.97 3.35 12.60
N LEU A 662 -0.43 3.17 13.82
CA LEU A 662 -1.18 2.61 14.96
C LEU A 662 -2.35 3.50 15.39
N ARG A 663 -2.19 4.84 15.39
CA ARG A 663 -3.28 5.79 15.72
C ARG A 663 -4.47 5.73 14.76
N HIS A 664 -4.22 5.39 13.50
CA HIS A 664 -5.27 5.14 12.50
C HIS A 664 -5.72 3.67 12.45
N GLY A 665 -5.32 2.84 13.44
CA GLY A 665 -5.76 1.45 13.56
C GLY A 665 -5.08 0.49 12.57
N GLY A 666 -3.93 0.85 12.00
CA GLY A 666 -3.15 0.00 11.10
C GLY A 666 -2.02 -0.78 11.77
N SER A 667 -1.43 -1.70 11.01
CA SER A 667 -0.29 -2.53 11.45
C SER A 667 1.02 -2.05 10.79
N PRO A 668 1.94 -1.39 11.50
CA PRO A 668 3.20 -0.92 10.92
C PRO A 668 4.22 -2.04 10.73
N LEU A 669 4.84 -2.15 9.55
CA LEU A 669 5.96 -3.07 9.30
C LEU A 669 7.18 -2.34 8.71
N MET A 670 8.28 -2.30 9.46
CA MET A 670 9.56 -1.82 8.96
C MET A 670 10.26 -2.90 8.12
N TRP A 671 10.79 -2.54 6.96
CA TRP A 671 11.49 -3.48 6.06
C TRP A 671 12.75 -2.87 5.41
N LYS A 672 13.43 -3.67 4.58
CA LYS A 672 14.68 -3.29 3.87
C LYS A 672 14.43 -2.22 2.82
N THR A 673 15.40 -1.33 2.60
CA THR A 673 15.35 -0.33 1.53
C THR A 673 15.65 -0.98 0.17
N GLY A 674 14.79 -0.74 -0.81
CA GLY A 674 14.90 -1.18 -2.19
C GLY A 674 13.53 -1.58 -2.75
N HIS A 675 13.05 -0.87 -3.78
CA HIS A 675 11.71 -1.02 -4.34
C HIS A 675 11.28 -2.46 -4.69
N SER A 676 12.18 -3.28 -5.25
CA SER A 676 11.91 -4.70 -5.52
C SER A 676 11.74 -5.53 -4.24
N LEU A 677 12.46 -5.20 -3.16
CA LEU A 677 12.34 -5.86 -1.85
C LEU A 677 11.04 -5.47 -1.13
N ILE A 678 10.59 -4.22 -1.29
CA ILE A 678 9.29 -3.77 -0.79
C ILE A 678 8.14 -4.45 -1.55
N LYS A 679 8.18 -4.49 -2.89
CA LYS A 679 7.21 -5.25 -3.71
C LYS A 679 7.19 -6.74 -3.39
N ALA A 680 8.35 -7.34 -3.08
CA ALA A 680 8.40 -8.71 -2.59
C ALA A 680 7.66 -8.85 -1.26
N LYS A 681 7.93 -7.94 -0.30
CA LYS A 681 7.32 -7.99 1.03
C LYS A 681 5.82 -7.72 1.03
N MET A 682 5.32 -6.76 0.24
CA MET A 682 3.88 -6.51 0.08
C MET A 682 3.11 -7.75 -0.37
N ARG A 683 3.68 -8.53 -1.30
CA ARG A 683 3.08 -9.80 -1.77
C ARG A 683 3.17 -10.91 -0.72
N GLU A 684 4.21 -10.92 0.11
CA GLU A 684 4.38 -11.87 1.21
C GLU A 684 3.39 -11.61 2.35
N THR A 685 3.15 -10.34 2.70
CA THR A 685 2.35 -9.94 3.87
C THR A 685 0.95 -9.43 3.54
N ASP A 686 0.59 -9.43 2.26
CA ASP A 686 -0.67 -8.90 1.72
C ASP A 686 -0.94 -7.42 2.10
N ALA A 687 0.10 -6.59 2.15
CA ALA A 687 0.00 -5.20 2.60
C ALA A 687 -0.73 -4.30 1.59
N GLU A 688 -1.61 -3.43 2.08
CA GLU A 688 -2.44 -2.54 1.26
C GLU A 688 -1.67 -1.30 0.76
N LEU A 689 -0.63 -0.90 1.50
CA LEU A 689 0.21 0.25 1.17
C LEU A 689 1.65 0.01 1.61
N ALA A 690 2.60 0.47 0.80
CA ALA A 690 3.97 0.68 1.24
C ALA A 690 4.51 2.03 0.75
N GLY A 691 5.58 2.51 1.37
CA GLY A 691 6.38 3.61 0.83
C GLY A 691 7.80 3.63 1.35
N GLU A 692 8.70 4.22 0.58
CA GLU A 692 10.12 4.35 0.91
C GLU A 692 10.52 5.83 1.02
N MET A 693 11.51 6.11 1.85
CA MET A 693 12.09 7.44 2.01
C MET A 693 12.72 8.01 0.71
N SER A 694 12.90 7.19 -0.34
CA SER A 694 13.31 7.63 -1.68
C SER A 694 12.17 8.19 -2.54
N GLY A 695 10.91 8.13 -2.10
CA GLY A 695 9.75 8.65 -2.83
C GLY A 695 8.96 7.61 -3.62
N HIS A 696 9.31 6.33 -3.54
CA HIS A 696 8.47 5.25 -4.08
C HIS A 696 7.25 5.03 -3.18
N PHE A 697 6.07 4.96 -3.79
CA PHE A 697 4.81 4.63 -3.11
C PHE A 697 4.11 3.50 -3.84
N PHE A 698 3.66 2.51 -3.08
CA PHE A 698 3.13 1.26 -3.59
C PHE A 698 1.72 1.09 -3.06
N PHE A 699 0.73 1.52 -3.85
CA PHE A 699 -0.67 1.27 -3.52
C PHE A 699 -1.06 -0.12 -4.03
N LYS A 700 -1.55 -0.97 -3.13
CA LYS A 700 -2.34 -2.16 -3.50
C LYS A 700 -3.83 -1.84 -3.34
N GLU A 701 -4.21 -1.08 -2.31
CA GLU A 701 -5.57 -0.57 -2.18
C GLU A 701 -5.97 0.22 -3.43
N ARG A 702 -7.08 -0.19 -4.08
CA ARG A 702 -7.59 0.35 -5.35
C ARG A 702 -6.61 0.30 -6.53
N TRP A 703 -5.45 -0.34 -6.40
CA TRP A 703 -4.38 -0.35 -7.42
C TRP A 703 -3.72 -1.74 -7.52
N TYR A 704 -2.47 -1.81 -7.99
CA TYR A 704 -1.82 -3.05 -8.44
C TYR A 704 -0.60 -3.49 -7.62
N GLY A 705 -0.22 -2.74 -6.59
CA GLY A 705 0.88 -3.08 -5.66
C GLY A 705 2.29 -2.76 -6.17
N PHE A 706 2.43 -2.01 -7.26
CA PHE A 706 3.72 -1.50 -7.74
C PHE A 706 3.94 -0.03 -7.40
N ASP A 707 5.22 0.37 -7.43
CA ASP A 707 5.74 1.73 -7.31
C ASP A 707 5.24 2.60 -8.46
N ASP A 708 4.46 3.63 -8.12
CA ASP A 708 3.86 4.55 -9.08
C ASP A 708 3.75 5.97 -8.51
N GLY A 709 4.69 6.83 -8.90
CA GLY A 709 4.69 8.23 -8.47
C GLY A 709 3.50 9.00 -9.01
N ILE A 710 3.05 8.70 -10.25
CA ILE A 710 1.97 9.40 -10.93
C ILE A 710 0.61 9.07 -10.27
N TYR A 711 0.36 7.79 -9.97
CA TYR A 711 -0.81 7.39 -9.19
C TYR A 711 -0.75 7.93 -7.76
N ALA A 712 0.41 7.94 -7.11
CA ALA A 712 0.57 8.55 -5.79
C ALA A 712 0.26 10.06 -5.79
N ALA A 713 0.60 10.78 -6.86
CA ALA A 713 0.22 12.18 -7.03
C ALA A 713 -1.30 12.34 -7.21
N ALA A 714 -1.95 11.47 -7.99
CA ALA A 714 -3.41 11.47 -8.13
C ALA A 714 -4.12 11.22 -6.78
N ARG A 715 -3.67 10.22 -6.01
CA ARG A 715 -4.17 9.92 -4.66
C ARG A 715 -3.88 11.03 -3.65
N LEU A 716 -2.77 11.75 -3.79
CA LEU A 716 -2.49 12.93 -2.98
C LEU A 716 -3.52 14.04 -3.26
N LEU A 717 -3.79 14.35 -4.53
CA LEU A 717 -4.78 15.37 -4.88
C LEU A 717 -6.19 14.98 -4.42
N GLU A 718 -6.57 13.71 -4.51
CA GLU A 718 -7.83 13.17 -3.96
C GLU A 718 -8.01 13.50 -2.47
N ILE A 719 -7.02 13.12 -1.65
CA ILE A 719 -7.06 13.30 -0.20
C ILE A 719 -7.07 14.79 0.18
N LEU A 720 -6.32 15.63 -0.55
CA LEU A 720 -6.23 17.06 -0.29
C LEU A 720 -7.47 17.84 -0.75
N ALA A 721 -8.07 17.46 -1.87
CA ALA A 721 -9.28 18.10 -2.39
C ALA A 721 -10.49 17.82 -1.49
N ALA A 722 -10.60 16.60 -0.96
CA ALA A 722 -11.65 16.17 -0.03
C ALA A 722 -11.59 16.85 1.36
N ARG A 723 -10.45 17.44 1.74
CA ARG A 723 -10.26 18.11 3.03
C ARG A 723 -10.67 19.60 2.96
N PRO A 724 -11.28 20.14 4.04
CA PRO A 724 -11.65 21.55 4.11
C PRO A 724 -10.45 22.49 4.39
N GLN A 725 -9.35 21.97 4.93
CA GLN A 725 -8.10 22.70 5.07
C GLN A 725 -7.41 22.89 3.71
N SER A 726 -6.53 23.89 3.62
CA SER A 726 -5.63 23.99 2.46
C SER A 726 -4.66 22.81 2.40
N PRO A 727 -4.09 22.50 1.22
CA PRO A 727 -3.01 21.52 1.08
C PRO A 727 -1.84 21.76 2.02
N SER A 728 -1.43 23.02 2.17
CA SER A 728 -0.26 23.37 2.99
C SER A 728 -0.55 23.22 4.48
N GLU A 729 -1.73 23.61 4.98
CA GLU A 729 -2.14 23.32 6.35
C GLU A 729 -2.21 21.81 6.64
N THR A 730 -2.75 21.03 5.70
CA THR A 730 -2.87 19.57 5.84
C THR A 730 -1.50 18.90 5.93
N LEU A 731 -0.58 19.26 5.03
CA LEU A 731 0.74 18.65 4.95
C LEU A 731 1.66 19.13 6.09
N ASN A 732 1.62 20.41 6.44
CA ASN A 732 2.42 20.96 7.54
C ASN A 732 1.94 20.48 8.92
N ALA A 733 0.67 20.07 9.06
CA ALA A 733 0.13 19.47 10.29
C ALA A 733 0.56 18.01 10.52
N LEU A 734 1.15 17.33 9.52
CA LEU A 734 1.68 15.97 9.69
C LEU A 734 2.86 16.00 10.66
N PRO A 735 2.97 15.03 11.60
CA PRO A 735 4.09 14.96 12.55
C PRO A 735 5.45 15.11 11.87
N ASP A 736 6.30 15.95 12.45
CA ASP A 736 7.63 16.29 11.93
C ASP A 736 8.69 16.14 13.02
N GLY A 737 9.97 16.20 12.66
CA GLY A 737 11.09 16.03 13.59
C GLY A 737 12.38 16.70 13.15
N VAL A 738 13.35 16.77 14.05
CA VAL A 738 14.67 17.33 13.72
C VAL A 738 15.52 16.22 13.13
N ALA A 739 15.48 16.07 11.80
CA ALA A 739 16.22 15.04 11.07
C ALA A 739 17.35 15.61 10.21
N THR A 740 18.34 14.77 9.91
CA THR A 740 19.31 15.05 8.84
C THR A 740 18.72 14.69 7.48
N ALA A 741 19.25 15.32 6.43
CA ALA A 741 19.23 14.72 5.10
C ALA A 741 19.96 13.37 5.08
N GLU A 742 19.90 12.65 3.96
CA GLU A 742 20.73 11.46 3.78
C GLU A 742 22.22 11.84 3.75
N ILE A 743 23.01 11.21 4.62
CA ILE A 743 24.45 11.40 4.70
C ILE A 743 25.12 10.21 3.98
N LYS A 744 26.00 10.51 3.02
CA LYS A 744 26.78 9.51 2.27
C LYS A 744 28.25 9.60 2.68
N VAL A 745 28.83 8.48 3.09
CA VAL A 745 30.25 8.36 3.50
C VAL A 745 30.91 7.29 2.64
N ALA A 746 32.07 7.58 2.05
CA ALA A 746 32.82 6.58 1.28
C ALA A 746 33.17 5.36 2.14
N ALA A 747 32.90 4.15 1.63
CA ALA A 747 33.15 2.93 2.38
C ALA A 747 34.65 2.61 2.48
N PRO A 748 35.19 2.25 3.66
CA PRO A 748 36.57 1.78 3.78
C PRO A 748 36.84 0.57 2.88
N GLY A 749 37.78 0.73 1.94
CA GLY A 749 38.14 -0.31 0.97
C GLY A 749 37.09 -0.56 -0.13
N ASP A 750 36.20 0.39 -0.38
CA ASP A 750 35.11 0.32 -1.36
C ASP A 750 34.08 -0.82 -1.12
N ASP A 751 34.12 -1.47 0.05
CA ASP A 751 33.20 -2.54 0.46
C ASP A 751 32.30 -2.08 1.62
N PRO A 752 31.15 -1.44 1.32
CA PRO A 752 30.23 -0.98 2.36
C PRO A 752 29.58 -2.13 3.13
N HIS A 753 29.39 -3.31 2.52
CA HIS A 753 28.74 -4.44 3.16
C HIS A 753 29.65 -5.05 4.22
N ALA A 754 30.91 -5.38 3.88
CA ALA A 754 31.85 -5.91 4.85
C ALA A 754 32.19 -4.91 5.97
N PHE A 755 32.11 -3.60 5.72
CA PHE A 755 32.20 -2.61 6.80
C PHE A 755 30.99 -2.68 7.74
N VAL A 756 29.78 -2.68 7.19
CA VAL A 756 28.53 -2.72 7.97
C VAL A 756 28.41 -4.01 8.77
N ASP A 757 28.83 -5.15 8.25
CA ASP A 757 28.85 -6.42 8.99
C ASP A 757 29.75 -6.35 10.23
N ARG A 758 30.94 -5.73 10.10
CA ARG A 758 31.82 -5.45 11.26
C ARG A 758 31.19 -4.47 12.24
N PHE A 759 30.48 -3.46 11.74
CA PHE A 759 29.78 -2.47 12.58
C PHE A 759 28.64 -3.11 13.38
N VAL A 760 27.77 -3.89 12.74
CA VAL A 760 26.69 -4.65 13.39
C VAL A 760 27.25 -5.60 14.46
N ALA A 761 28.37 -6.27 14.18
CA ALA A 761 28.96 -7.24 15.10
C ALA A 761 29.65 -6.63 16.33
N ALA A 762 30.06 -5.35 16.28
CA ALA A 762 30.86 -4.71 17.33
C ALA A 762 30.17 -3.54 18.04
N ALA A 763 29.20 -2.87 17.42
CA ALA A 763 28.57 -1.67 17.97
C ALA A 763 27.68 -1.98 19.18
N SER A 764 27.69 -1.09 20.17
CA SER A 764 26.87 -1.21 21.38
C SER A 764 26.25 0.13 21.77
N PHE A 765 24.91 0.14 21.88
CA PHE A 765 24.12 1.33 22.25
C PHE A 765 23.24 0.99 23.48
N PRO A 766 23.74 1.17 24.70
CA PRO A 766 23.00 0.86 25.92
C PRO A 766 21.71 1.68 26.04
N GLY A 767 20.59 1.03 26.37
CA GLY A 767 19.29 1.70 26.54
C GLY A 767 18.54 2.02 25.25
N ALA A 768 19.04 1.60 24.09
CA ALA A 768 18.38 1.74 22.80
C ALA A 768 17.92 0.38 22.23
N ARG A 769 16.95 0.41 21.31
CA ARG A 769 16.48 -0.77 20.57
C ARG A 769 17.22 -0.86 19.24
N LEU A 770 17.93 -1.97 19.03
CA LEU A 770 18.68 -2.24 17.80
C LEU A 770 17.81 -3.02 16.80
N SER A 771 17.94 -2.69 15.52
CA SER A 771 17.33 -3.40 14.39
C SER A 771 18.37 -3.63 13.30
N THR A 772 18.56 -4.88 12.90
CA THR A 772 19.54 -5.31 11.89
C THR A 772 18.88 -5.79 10.59
N ILE A 773 17.73 -5.20 10.24
CA ILE A 773 16.94 -5.56 9.05
C ILE A 773 17.70 -5.20 7.77
N ASP A 774 18.27 -3.99 7.73
CA ASP A 774 19.09 -3.45 6.65
C ASP A 774 20.09 -2.46 7.26
N GLY A 775 21.34 -2.90 7.42
CA GLY A 775 22.34 -2.21 8.23
C GLY A 775 22.09 -2.32 9.74
N LEU A 776 22.46 -1.28 10.48
CA LEU A 776 22.13 -1.11 11.90
C LEU A 776 21.31 0.17 12.09
N ARG A 777 20.02 0.00 12.42
CA ARG A 777 19.16 1.05 12.97
C ARG A 777 19.14 0.95 14.50
N VAL A 778 19.16 2.09 15.18
CA VAL A 778 19.12 2.21 16.63
C VAL A 778 18.04 3.23 16.99
N ASP A 779 16.94 2.76 17.58
CA ASP A 779 15.87 3.61 18.09
C ASP A 779 16.09 3.91 19.58
N PHE A 780 16.16 5.19 19.93
CA PHE A 780 16.17 5.72 21.28
C PHE A 780 14.76 6.19 21.68
N PRO A 781 14.48 6.51 22.96
CA PRO A 781 13.19 7.05 23.37
C PRO A 781 12.80 8.40 22.73
N ASP A 782 13.80 9.16 22.25
CA ASP A 782 13.73 10.56 21.82
C ASP A 782 14.32 10.79 20.39
N GLY A 783 14.55 9.72 19.63
CA GLY A 783 15.15 9.79 18.29
C GLY A 783 15.64 8.45 17.75
N TRP A 784 16.26 8.43 16.58
CA TRP A 784 16.91 7.24 16.02
C TRP A 784 18.08 7.58 15.10
N GLY A 785 18.96 6.60 14.88
CA GLY A 785 20.06 6.68 13.91
C GLY A 785 20.19 5.40 13.08
N LEU A 786 20.77 5.52 11.89
CA LEU A 786 20.98 4.41 10.95
C LEU A 786 22.37 4.49 10.31
N VAL A 787 23.00 3.32 10.14
CA VAL A 787 24.11 3.09 9.20
C VAL A 787 23.76 1.87 8.36
N ARG A 788 23.73 2.00 7.03
CA ARG A 788 23.54 0.86 6.11
C ARG A 788 24.47 0.94 4.90
N ALA A 789 24.62 -0.18 4.20
CA ALA A 789 25.35 -0.24 2.94
C ALA A 789 24.45 0.24 1.79
N SER A 790 25.01 0.99 0.84
CA SER A 790 24.32 1.29 -0.41
C SER A 790 24.44 0.12 -1.39
N ASN A 791 23.30 -0.33 -1.93
CA ASN A 791 23.23 -1.42 -2.91
C ASN A 791 23.65 -1.01 -4.35
N THR A 792 23.97 0.27 -4.58
CA THR A 792 24.22 0.85 -5.91
C THR A 792 25.51 1.64 -6.04
N THR A 793 26.17 1.96 -4.92
CA THR A 793 27.36 2.81 -4.83
C THR A 793 28.22 2.37 -3.65
N PRO A 794 29.56 2.49 -3.69
CA PRO A 794 30.46 2.04 -2.62
C PRO A 794 30.47 3.01 -1.42
N VAL A 795 29.30 3.28 -0.85
CA VAL A 795 29.09 4.24 0.24
C VAL A 795 28.26 3.64 1.37
N LEU A 796 28.56 4.08 2.58
CA LEU A 796 27.69 3.98 3.73
C LEU A 796 26.63 5.08 3.64
N VAL A 797 25.38 4.71 3.89
CA VAL A 797 24.23 5.62 3.95
C VAL A 797 23.81 5.75 5.41
N LEU A 798 23.71 6.98 5.88
CA LEU A 798 23.32 7.32 7.25
C LEU A 798 22.16 8.32 7.26
N ARG A 799 21.30 8.22 8.28
CA ARG A 799 20.29 9.23 8.60
C ARG A 799 20.09 9.24 10.12
N PHE A 800 19.83 10.43 10.66
CA PHE A 800 19.57 10.66 12.07
C PHE A 800 18.31 11.52 12.25
N ASP A 801 17.59 11.31 13.34
CA ASP A 801 16.31 11.96 13.69
C ASP A 801 16.25 12.09 15.21
N GLY A 802 15.78 13.24 15.70
CA GLY A 802 15.52 13.48 17.12
C GLY A 802 14.27 14.33 17.33
N ASP A 803 13.68 14.23 18.52
CA ASP A 803 12.61 15.12 18.99
C ASP A 803 13.12 16.55 19.26
N SER A 804 14.44 16.71 19.42
CA SER A 804 15.10 17.99 19.60
C SER A 804 16.46 18.02 18.88
N ARG A 805 17.05 19.22 18.76
CA ARG A 805 18.40 19.37 18.19
C ARG A 805 19.44 18.73 19.11
N GLU A 806 19.21 18.77 20.41
CA GLU A 806 20.04 18.15 21.45
C GLU A 806 20.03 16.62 21.34
N ALA A 807 18.85 16.01 21.15
CA ALA A 807 18.71 14.57 20.94
C ALA A 807 19.41 14.13 19.64
N LEU A 808 19.19 14.86 18.53
CA LEU A 808 19.84 14.61 17.25
C LEU A 808 21.38 14.63 17.38
N LEU A 809 21.94 15.66 18.00
CA LEU A 809 23.40 15.80 18.19
C LEU A 809 23.97 14.68 19.07
N ARG A 810 23.29 14.30 20.16
CA ARG A 810 23.70 13.17 21.00
C ARG A 810 23.76 11.87 20.19
N ILE A 811 22.71 11.57 19.41
CA ILE A 811 22.64 10.36 18.59
C ILE A 811 23.76 10.37 17.52
N GLN A 812 24.00 11.52 16.87
CA GLN A 812 25.11 11.69 15.93
C GLN A 812 26.47 11.39 16.59
N ASP A 813 26.73 11.88 17.81
CA ASP A 813 27.99 11.65 18.50
C ASP A 813 28.13 10.22 19.05
N GLU A 814 27.05 9.57 19.48
CA GLU A 814 27.06 8.14 19.83
C GLU A 814 27.45 7.27 18.62
N PHE A 815 26.82 7.51 17.46
CA PHE A 815 27.18 6.81 16.22
C PHE A 815 28.61 7.12 15.76
N ARG A 816 29.05 8.38 15.87
CA ARG A 816 30.43 8.78 15.56
C ARG A 816 31.43 8.00 16.43
N GLY A 817 31.15 7.86 17.72
CA GLY A 817 31.97 7.09 18.66
C GLY A 817 32.09 5.62 18.26
N GLN A 818 30.96 4.96 17.94
CA GLN A 818 30.95 3.55 17.52
C GLN A 818 31.63 3.34 16.16
N LEU A 819 31.44 4.24 15.19
CA LEU A 819 32.05 4.15 13.86
C LEU A 819 33.57 4.33 13.91
N LEU A 820 34.05 5.36 14.62
CA LEU A 820 35.49 5.63 14.77
C LEU A 820 36.22 4.61 15.66
N ALA A 821 35.51 3.86 16.51
CA ALA A 821 36.08 2.74 17.24
C ALA A 821 36.46 1.56 16.33
N ILE A 822 35.82 1.44 15.16
CA ILE A 822 36.09 0.38 14.16
C ILE A 822 37.05 0.88 13.08
N GLU A 823 36.85 2.10 12.59
CA GLU A 823 37.72 2.73 11.59
C GLU A 823 38.07 4.16 12.02
N PRO A 824 39.17 4.35 12.78
CA PRO A 824 39.58 5.66 13.29
C PRO A 824 39.89 6.70 12.20
N GLY A 825 40.15 6.26 10.96
CA GLY A 825 40.40 7.12 9.80
C GLY A 825 39.14 7.55 9.04
N LEU A 826 37.94 7.11 9.44
CA LEU A 826 36.71 7.33 8.67
C LEU A 826 36.29 8.81 8.69
N SER A 827 36.22 9.43 7.49
CA SER A 827 35.79 10.82 7.35
C SER A 827 34.27 10.93 7.47
N LEU A 828 33.80 11.31 8.66
CA LEU A 828 32.38 11.50 8.96
C LEU A 828 32.01 12.98 8.85
N PRO A 829 31.10 13.41 7.95
CA PRO A 829 30.61 14.79 7.84
C PRO A 829 29.56 15.14 8.91
N PHE A 830 29.60 14.41 10.04
CA PHE A 830 28.81 14.53 11.26
C PHE A 830 28.98 15.84 12.01
#